data_AF-A0A1Y4CZV6-F1
#
_entry.id   AF-A0A1Y4CZV6-F1
#
_cell.length_a   1.000
_cell.length_b   1.000
_cell.length_c   1.000
_cell.angle_alpha   90.00
_cell.angle_beta   90.00
_cell.angle_gamma   90.00
#
_symmetry.space_group_name_H-M   'P 1'
#
loop_
_entity.id
_entity.type
_entity.pdbx_description
1 polymer ?
#
loop_
_entity_poly.entity_id
_entity_poly.type
_entity_poly.pdbx_seq_one_letter_code
_entity_poly.pdbx_strand_id
1 'polypeptide(L)'
;MKRLSILMIWLAGWFFSPLQAEERIDLSGLWRFQLDPMGFGKTPGSELYLSKLTETIQLPGSTDEGGKGIQNVVAHVDRLSRKFEYCGQAWYQREVLIPEDWEGKSIVLSLERCHWETTLYVDGTLVGSEEHLSTPNRFDVTRQLTPGMHTLTLCIDNRLKYPMDQWNHGTTEYTQTNWNGVVGQMQLIARTPGHIQTLRLFPNLQTQTLQTRVYFAPATAKESGTLQLILRERNGKILSQSTHSVSVDTLETNFEANLPTKGLQPWDEFTPTLYEIEAVWKGESLRETFGMREVTQGKHHVQVNGRNVHLRGTLDCCVFPLTGYPATNVASWKRIFETVKAYGLNHVRFHSWCPPEAAFDAADEVGIYLQAELPMWIKDVGQYPARRDFFEREMYAILDEYGNHPSFILMCNGNENEGDFRVLEDLVKKAQTYDNRRLYSASTARTHVAADQFYTSHVSEKGWITVYEGKPSTDWDLNKTSAIDVPVIAHETGQRCMYPNFEEIKKYTGVLEPRNFYTFQERLAKHGMLSQAQDFFRATGAHTVLQYKEVNEALLRTSTSGGFQLLGLSDFPGQGSAFVGILDAFWESKGLVTPEKYRESCAPIVLLARLPKRVYTNEETFTAQLGIYHYGPENLKKGKLSWQLIDEQGQTFRSGTLSHDLIPYSSVDSLGIVSIPLQGVEKAGKYTLQVQIANGIRNEWDIWIYPIQKAAHEEMTYVHSWEEARPLLAQGKHVLLIPDKKPANGRKTHFAGHFWNPIMFNWEPMIVGTLIDHQHPAFTQFPTSYYADWQWWDILNQAVALDLTDFRHLTPVIQSIDTYEVNRKLGIAFEANVGKGKLFVLCVDIAQDMEKRPATRQLLRSVQQYVASDQFCPSATLPVYALDKLFDDTEKSKEQNATNAAIELLLNK
;
A
#
# COMPACT_ATOMS: atom_id res chain seq x y z
N MET A 1 27.69 -85.37 -7.89
CA MET A 1 27.28 -84.90 -6.54
C MET A 1 27.53 -83.40 -6.51
N LYS A 2 26.53 -82.56 -6.83
CA LYS A 2 25.60 -81.84 -5.92
C LYS A 2 26.34 -80.95 -4.89
N ARG A 3 26.29 -79.61 -5.10
CA ARG A 3 25.52 -78.55 -4.35
C ARG A 3 26.21 -78.16 -3.02
N LEU A 4 26.29 -76.92 -2.55
CA LEU A 4 25.30 -75.83 -2.49
C LEU A 4 26.00 -74.45 -2.42
N SER A 5 25.42 -73.47 -3.10
CA SER A 5 25.51 -72.03 -2.80
C SER A 5 24.32 -71.65 -1.93
N ILE A 6 24.51 -70.82 -0.90
CA ILE A 6 23.43 -70.20 -0.11
C ILE A 6 23.38 -68.73 -0.50
N LEU A 7 22.33 -68.35 -1.23
CA LEU A 7 21.89 -66.98 -1.46
C LEU A 7 20.59 -66.82 -0.68
N MET A 8 20.60 -66.00 0.37
CA MET A 8 19.41 -65.67 1.16
C MET A 8 18.77 -64.42 0.55
N ILE A 9 17.65 -64.60 -0.14
CA ILE A 9 16.79 -63.54 -0.64
C ILE A 9 15.85 -63.13 0.50
N TRP A 10 15.98 -61.90 1.00
CA TRP A 10 14.92 -61.25 1.78
C TRP A 10 14.10 -60.39 0.83
N LEU A 11 12.93 -60.91 0.44
CA LEU A 11 11.88 -60.18 -0.26
C LEU A 11 11.05 -59.44 0.80
N ALA A 12 11.33 -58.16 1.01
CA ALA A 12 10.40 -57.27 1.71
C ALA A 12 9.32 -56.83 0.71
N GLY A 13 8.15 -57.46 0.79
CA GLY A 13 6.99 -57.06 0.02
C GLY A 13 6.48 -55.70 0.48
N TRP A 14 6.64 -54.68 -0.37
CA TRP A 14 5.93 -53.41 -0.25
C TRP A 14 4.49 -53.64 -0.72
N PHE A 15 3.57 -53.85 0.23
CA PHE A 15 2.15 -53.71 -0.06
C PHE A 15 1.87 -52.21 -0.28
N PHE A 16 1.80 -51.79 -1.54
CA PHE A 16 1.14 -50.54 -1.90
C PHE A 16 -0.36 -50.78 -1.76
N SER A 17 -0.93 -50.43 -0.61
CA SER A 17 -2.36 -50.10 -0.57
C SER A 17 -2.56 -48.86 -1.45
N PRO A 18 -3.55 -48.83 -2.35
CA PRO A 18 -3.85 -47.62 -3.10
C PRO A 18 -4.19 -46.50 -2.11
N LEU A 19 -3.55 -45.34 -2.28
CA LEU A 19 -3.94 -44.11 -1.57
C LEU A 19 -5.40 -43.82 -1.95
N GLN A 20 -6.26 -43.74 -0.95
CA GLN A 20 -7.64 -43.33 -1.12
C GLN A 20 -7.62 -41.80 -1.21
N ALA A 21 -7.83 -41.28 -2.42
CA ALA A 21 -7.88 -39.84 -2.63
C ALA A 21 -9.11 -39.26 -1.94
N GLU A 22 -8.97 -38.05 -1.39
CA GLU A 22 -10.12 -37.27 -0.95
C GLU A 22 -11.08 -37.06 -2.11
N GLU A 23 -12.35 -37.39 -1.88
CA GLU A 23 -13.39 -37.32 -2.91
C GLU A 23 -14.05 -35.94 -2.88
N ARG A 24 -14.08 -35.29 -4.04
CA ARG A 24 -14.53 -33.90 -4.16
C ARG A 24 -15.54 -33.74 -5.28
N ILE A 25 -16.57 -32.93 -5.05
CA ILE A 25 -17.49 -32.47 -6.08
C ILE A 25 -17.33 -30.96 -6.21
N ASP A 26 -16.89 -30.50 -7.39
CA ASP A 26 -16.84 -29.07 -7.73
C ASP A 26 -18.25 -28.51 -7.92
N LEU A 27 -18.52 -27.39 -7.24
CA LEU A 27 -19.78 -26.67 -7.28
C LEU A 27 -19.71 -25.38 -8.10
N SER A 28 -18.63 -25.16 -8.85
CA SER A 28 -18.55 -24.09 -9.85
C SER A 28 -19.51 -24.36 -11.02
N GLY A 29 -20.09 -23.30 -11.61
CA GLY A 29 -21.07 -23.40 -12.69
C GLY A 29 -22.27 -22.48 -12.51
N LEU A 30 -23.32 -22.78 -13.28
CA LEU A 30 -24.60 -22.08 -13.19
C LEU A 30 -25.40 -22.56 -11.98
N TRP A 31 -25.86 -21.60 -11.18
CA TRP A 31 -26.78 -21.79 -10.07
C TRP A 31 -28.11 -21.14 -10.40
N ARG A 32 -29.22 -21.73 -9.94
CA ARG A 32 -30.51 -21.03 -9.92
C ARG A 32 -30.42 -19.91 -8.89
N PHE A 33 -31.09 -18.80 -9.13
CA PHE A 33 -30.84 -17.56 -8.41
C PHE A 33 -32.12 -16.75 -8.19
N GLN A 34 -32.16 -16.01 -7.09
CA GLN A 34 -33.17 -14.98 -6.83
C GLN A 34 -32.67 -13.95 -5.81
N LEU A 35 -32.83 -12.66 -6.14
CA LEU A 35 -32.67 -11.57 -5.16
C LEU A 35 -33.88 -11.52 -4.21
N ASP A 36 -33.65 -11.22 -2.95
CA ASP A 36 -34.67 -11.05 -1.92
C ASP A 36 -34.49 -9.69 -1.21
N PRO A 37 -34.78 -8.58 -1.90
CA PRO A 37 -34.57 -7.23 -1.37
C PRO A 37 -35.46 -6.91 -0.16
N MET A 38 -36.60 -7.59 -0.03
CA MET A 38 -37.51 -7.43 1.12
C MET A 38 -37.17 -8.36 2.29
N GLY A 39 -36.32 -9.37 2.08
CA GLY A 39 -35.88 -10.32 3.11
C GLY A 39 -37.01 -11.25 3.61
N PHE A 40 -37.98 -11.58 2.75
CA PHE A 40 -39.11 -12.45 3.11
C PHE A 40 -38.87 -13.92 2.80
N GLY A 41 -37.73 -14.28 2.20
CA GLY A 41 -37.42 -15.65 1.78
C GLY A 41 -37.30 -16.67 2.92
N LYS A 42 -37.27 -16.20 4.17
CA LYS A 42 -37.32 -17.01 5.39
C LYS A 42 -38.68 -16.95 6.12
N THR A 43 -39.63 -16.14 5.63
CA THR A 43 -40.95 -15.94 6.26
C THR A 43 -41.93 -17.05 5.86
N PRO A 44 -42.78 -17.53 6.80
CA PRO A 44 -43.82 -18.50 6.49
C PRO A 44 -44.72 -18.08 5.32
N GLY A 45 -44.86 -18.94 4.31
CA GLY A 45 -45.61 -18.68 3.08
C GLY A 45 -44.82 -17.96 1.97
N SER A 46 -43.54 -17.69 2.16
CA SER A 46 -42.64 -17.08 1.16
C SER A 46 -41.26 -17.75 1.15
N GLU A 47 -41.18 -18.99 1.64
CA GLU A 47 -39.93 -19.73 1.82
C GLU A 47 -39.25 -20.01 0.47
N LEU A 48 -38.20 -19.26 0.17
CA LEU A 48 -37.44 -19.41 -1.07
C LEU A 48 -36.61 -20.69 -1.09
N TYR A 49 -36.24 -21.22 0.09
CA TYR A 49 -35.58 -22.52 0.22
C TYR A 49 -36.48 -23.73 -0.06
N LEU A 50 -37.81 -23.55 -0.13
CA LEU A 50 -38.77 -24.56 -0.56
C LEU A 50 -39.22 -24.37 -2.01
N SER A 51 -38.83 -23.26 -2.62
CA SER A 51 -39.26 -22.86 -3.96
C SER A 51 -38.16 -23.16 -4.99
N LYS A 52 -38.57 -23.32 -6.26
CA LYS A 52 -37.62 -23.40 -7.38
C LYS A 52 -37.31 -21.99 -7.86
N LEU A 53 -36.05 -21.56 -7.72
CA LEU A 53 -35.62 -20.23 -8.14
C LEU A 53 -35.62 -20.12 -9.68
N THR A 54 -36.02 -18.97 -10.21
CA THR A 54 -36.35 -18.78 -11.64
C THR A 54 -35.24 -18.18 -12.47
N GLU A 55 -34.35 -17.39 -11.87
CA GLU A 55 -33.19 -16.84 -12.56
C GLU A 55 -31.97 -17.77 -12.44
N THR A 56 -30.87 -17.39 -13.08
CA THR A 56 -29.58 -18.06 -12.91
C THR A 56 -28.46 -17.05 -12.71
N ILE A 57 -27.37 -17.50 -12.10
CA ILE A 57 -26.13 -16.76 -11.93
C ILE A 57 -24.95 -17.74 -12.01
N GLN A 58 -23.80 -17.26 -12.50
CA GLN A 58 -22.55 -18.02 -12.50
C GLN A 58 -21.87 -17.87 -11.13
N LEU A 59 -21.47 -18.99 -10.52
CA LEU A 59 -20.57 -19.01 -9.36
C LEU A 59 -19.35 -19.89 -9.65
N PRO A 60 -18.19 -19.65 -9.03
CA PRO A 60 -17.89 -18.52 -8.16
C PRO A 60 -17.96 -17.18 -8.90
N GLY A 61 -18.35 -16.14 -8.18
CA GLY A 61 -18.58 -14.79 -8.69
C GLY A 61 -19.51 -13.98 -7.79
N SER A 62 -19.84 -12.78 -8.22
CA SER A 62 -20.74 -11.87 -7.50
C SER A 62 -21.99 -11.48 -8.29
N THR A 63 -22.97 -10.96 -7.57
CA THR A 63 -24.16 -10.32 -8.15
C THR A 63 -23.79 -9.18 -9.12
N ASP A 64 -22.74 -8.40 -8.82
CA ASP A 64 -22.20 -7.37 -9.71
C ASP A 64 -21.75 -7.91 -11.06
N GLU A 65 -20.95 -8.98 -11.05
CA GLU A 65 -20.47 -9.64 -12.28
C GLU A 65 -21.63 -10.26 -13.07
N GLY A 66 -22.65 -10.78 -12.36
CA GLY A 66 -23.88 -11.30 -12.94
C GLY A 66 -24.85 -10.23 -13.45
N GLY A 67 -24.55 -8.94 -13.24
CA GLY A 67 -25.47 -7.83 -13.56
C GLY A 67 -26.78 -7.89 -12.77
N LYS A 68 -26.76 -8.45 -11.56
CA LYS A 68 -27.90 -8.65 -10.67
C LYS A 68 -27.92 -7.56 -9.61
N GLY A 69 -28.89 -6.66 -9.69
CA GLY A 69 -29.03 -5.56 -8.74
C GLY A 69 -29.67 -4.34 -9.38
N ILE A 70 -29.64 -3.22 -8.67
CA ILE A 70 -30.11 -1.92 -9.18
C ILE A 70 -28.98 -1.31 -10.00
N GLN A 71 -29.25 -0.92 -11.24
CA GLN A 71 -28.27 -0.19 -12.06
C GLN A 71 -27.92 1.13 -11.38
N ASN A 72 -26.64 1.37 -11.11
CA ASN A 72 -26.17 2.60 -10.51
C ASN A 72 -25.63 3.55 -11.59
N VAL A 73 -26.14 4.78 -11.65
CA VAL A 73 -25.68 5.85 -12.58
C VAL A 73 -24.97 7.01 -11.85
N VAL A 74 -24.83 6.94 -10.53
CA VAL A 74 -24.22 7.98 -9.70
C VAL A 74 -22.71 8.03 -9.94
N ALA A 75 -22.21 9.24 -10.16
CA ALA A 75 -20.78 9.54 -10.17
C ALA A 75 -20.32 9.91 -8.76
N HIS A 76 -19.69 8.96 -8.08
CA HIS A 76 -19.03 9.20 -6.80
C HIS A 76 -17.66 9.82 -7.07
N VAL A 77 -17.31 10.89 -6.34
CA VAL A 77 -15.97 11.50 -6.39
C VAL A 77 -15.02 10.91 -5.36
N ASP A 78 -15.60 10.32 -4.31
CA ASP A 78 -14.93 9.75 -3.14
C ASP A 78 -14.53 8.28 -3.29
N ARG A 79 -14.98 7.61 -4.37
CA ARG A 79 -14.66 6.22 -4.71
C ARG A 79 -14.95 5.90 -6.17
N LEU A 80 -14.54 4.72 -6.61
CA LEU A 80 -15.03 4.12 -7.86
C LEU A 80 -16.52 3.76 -7.74
N SER A 81 -17.25 3.85 -8.84
CA SER A 81 -18.69 3.55 -8.87
C SER A 81 -18.93 2.11 -9.34
N ARG A 82 -19.78 1.36 -8.63
CA ARG A 82 -20.27 0.06 -9.10
C ARG A 82 -21.24 0.25 -10.28
N LYS A 83 -21.25 -0.68 -11.22
CA LYS A 83 -22.25 -0.71 -12.32
C LYS A 83 -23.64 -1.10 -11.82
N PHE A 84 -23.70 -2.06 -10.90
CA PHE A 84 -24.91 -2.57 -10.27
C PHE A 84 -24.69 -2.62 -8.76
N GLU A 85 -25.71 -2.30 -7.98
CA GLU A 85 -25.66 -2.34 -6.52
C GLU A 85 -26.74 -3.26 -5.96
N TYR A 86 -26.35 -4.09 -5.00
CA TYR A 86 -27.28 -4.92 -4.24
C TYR A 86 -26.82 -5.07 -2.79
N CYS A 87 -27.74 -4.84 -1.85
CA CYS A 87 -27.54 -5.08 -0.42
C CYS A 87 -28.80 -5.74 0.14
N GLY A 88 -28.66 -6.97 0.66
CA GLY A 88 -29.77 -7.79 1.13
C GLY A 88 -29.49 -9.29 0.98
N GLN A 89 -30.54 -10.09 1.14
CA GLN A 89 -30.46 -11.54 1.01
C GLN A 89 -30.49 -11.95 -0.46
N ALA A 90 -29.58 -12.82 -0.90
CA ALA A 90 -29.63 -13.42 -2.22
C ALA A 90 -29.61 -14.95 -2.09
N TRP A 91 -30.42 -15.60 -2.91
CA TRP A 91 -30.66 -17.04 -2.84
C TRP A 91 -30.02 -17.73 -4.04
N TYR A 92 -29.30 -18.81 -3.79
CA TYR A 92 -28.58 -19.60 -4.78
C TYR A 92 -28.96 -21.07 -4.60
N GLN A 93 -29.38 -21.75 -5.67
CA GLN A 93 -29.79 -23.15 -5.60
C GLN A 93 -29.13 -24.01 -6.68
N ARG A 94 -28.62 -25.18 -6.29
CA ARG A 94 -27.99 -26.17 -7.18
C ARG A 94 -28.36 -27.58 -6.78
N GLU A 95 -28.66 -28.39 -7.79
CA GLU A 95 -28.82 -29.83 -7.64
C GLU A 95 -27.45 -30.51 -7.71
N VAL A 96 -27.21 -31.46 -6.82
CA VAL A 96 -25.98 -32.24 -6.74
C VAL A 96 -26.34 -33.72 -6.65
N LEU A 97 -25.62 -34.56 -7.38
CA LEU A 97 -25.73 -36.01 -7.30
C LEU A 97 -24.62 -36.53 -6.40
N ILE A 98 -25.00 -37.06 -5.24
CA ILE A 98 -24.09 -37.68 -4.29
C ILE A 98 -23.87 -39.15 -4.70
N PRO A 99 -22.63 -39.58 -4.93
CA PRO A 99 -22.31 -40.96 -5.30
C PRO A 99 -22.68 -42.00 -4.22
N GLU A 100 -22.92 -43.24 -4.64
CA GLU A 100 -23.20 -44.38 -3.73
C GLU A 100 -22.03 -44.68 -2.79
N ASP A 101 -20.79 -44.50 -3.23
CA ASP A 101 -19.60 -44.74 -2.42
C ASP A 101 -19.34 -43.64 -1.36
N TRP A 102 -20.18 -42.59 -1.30
CA TRP A 102 -20.17 -41.61 -0.21
C TRP A 102 -20.99 -42.04 1.00
N GLU A 103 -21.69 -43.18 0.94
CA GLU A 103 -22.47 -43.68 2.07
C GLU A 103 -21.60 -43.84 3.34
N GLY A 104 -22.05 -43.24 4.44
CA GLY A 104 -21.37 -43.29 5.73
C GLY A 104 -20.09 -42.44 5.85
N LYS A 105 -19.74 -41.64 4.83
CA LYS A 105 -18.63 -40.68 4.89
C LYS A 105 -19.02 -39.39 5.61
N SER A 106 -18.04 -38.70 6.18
CA SER A 106 -18.18 -37.33 6.63
C SER A 106 -18.13 -36.39 5.43
N ILE A 107 -19.18 -35.58 5.23
CA ILE A 107 -19.30 -34.69 4.09
C ILE A 107 -19.34 -33.24 4.58
N VAL A 108 -18.45 -32.40 4.04
CA VAL A 108 -18.36 -30.98 4.33
C VAL A 108 -18.58 -30.17 3.05
N LEU A 109 -19.48 -29.18 3.11
CA LEU A 109 -19.53 -28.11 2.12
C LEU A 109 -18.50 -27.05 2.50
N SER A 110 -17.59 -26.73 1.59
CA SER A 110 -16.59 -25.66 1.77
C SER A 110 -16.78 -24.58 0.71
N LEU A 111 -16.94 -23.34 1.18
CA LEU A 111 -17.07 -22.13 0.38
C LEU A 111 -15.92 -21.19 0.73
N GLU A 112 -14.98 -20.97 -0.19
CA GLU A 112 -13.72 -20.26 0.10
C GLU A 112 -13.95 -18.85 0.64
N ARG A 113 -14.86 -18.08 0.03
CA ARG A 113 -15.17 -16.74 0.52
C ARG A 113 -16.60 -16.31 0.20
N CYS A 114 -17.32 -15.93 1.24
CA CYS A 114 -18.67 -15.37 1.17
C CYS A 114 -18.68 -13.97 1.81
N HIS A 115 -19.69 -13.16 1.47
CA HIS A 115 -19.89 -11.83 2.05
C HIS A 115 -21.39 -11.62 2.28
N TRP A 116 -21.94 -11.69 3.49
CA TRP A 116 -21.33 -12.06 4.76
C TRP A 116 -22.01 -13.29 5.36
N GLU A 117 -23.15 -13.12 6.07
CA GLU A 117 -23.85 -14.25 6.68
C GLU A 117 -24.33 -15.21 5.59
N THR A 118 -23.96 -16.48 5.70
CA THR A 118 -24.28 -17.53 4.74
C THR A 118 -25.08 -18.62 5.44
N THR A 119 -26.35 -18.77 5.09
CA THR A 119 -27.22 -19.85 5.58
C THR A 119 -27.32 -20.96 4.54
N LEU A 120 -27.15 -22.22 4.96
CA LEU A 120 -27.28 -23.40 4.11
C LEU A 120 -28.56 -24.19 4.42
N TYR A 121 -29.26 -24.60 3.38
CA TYR A 121 -30.34 -25.57 3.39
C TYR A 121 -30.02 -26.73 2.45
N VAL A 122 -30.40 -27.95 2.84
CA VAL A 122 -30.35 -29.16 2.01
C VAL A 122 -31.74 -29.74 1.94
N ASP A 123 -32.27 -29.90 0.73
CA ASP A 123 -33.65 -30.37 0.47
C ASP A 123 -34.72 -29.65 1.30
N GLY A 124 -34.56 -28.32 1.40
CA GLY A 124 -35.47 -27.47 2.16
C GLY A 124 -35.30 -27.53 3.69
N THR A 125 -34.36 -28.32 4.21
CA THR A 125 -34.05 -28.41 5.64
C THR A 125 -32.85 -27.54 5.99
N LEU A 126 -32.96 -26.73 7.05
CA LEU A 126 -31.86 -25.89 7.54
C LEU A 126 -30.70 -26.75 8.05
N VAL A 127 -29.49 -26.47 7.58
CA VAL A 127 -28.24 -27.04 8.10
C VAL A 127 -27.65 -26.12 9.17
N GLY A 128 -27.47 -24.84 8.84
CA GLY A 128 -26.87 -23.87 9.74
C GLY A 128 -26.52 -22.55 9.04
N SER A 129 -25.86 -21.65 9.77
CA SER A 129 -25.34 -20.39 9.26
C SER A 129 -23.90 -20.18 9.71
N GLU A 130 -23.06 -19.71 8.79
CA GLU A 130 -21.69 -19.25 9.05
C GLU A 130 -21.53 -17.79 8.65
N GLU A 131 -20.51 -17.13 9.19
CA GLU A 131 -20.32 -15.68 9.03
C GLU A 131 -18.85 -15.26 8.94
N HIS A 132 -17.96 -16.13 8.45
CA HIS A 132 -16.56 -15.76 8.30
C HIS A 132 -16.37 -14.76 7.14
N LEU A 133 -15.60 -13.68 7.38
CA LEU A 133 -15.20 -12.70 6.36
C LEU A 133 -13.78 -12.96 5.84
N SER A 134 -12.95 -13.54 6.70
CA SER A 134 -11.52 -13.73 6.50
C SER A 134 -11.13 -15.14 6.06
N THR A 135 -11.99 -16.12 6.34
CA THR A 135 -11.72 -17.56 6.13
C THR A 135 -12.91 -18.26 5.47
N PRO A 136 -12.73 -19.48 4.96
CA PRO A 136 -13.82 -20.24 4.33
C PRO A 136 -14.98 -20.57 5.28
N ASN A 137 -16.20 -20.47 4.76
CA ASN A 137 -17.38 -21.02 5.45
C ASN A 137 -17.45 -22.53 5.20
N ARG A 138 -17.56 -23.33 6.28
CA ARG A 138 -17.62 -24.80 6.21
C ARG A 138 -18.84 -25.34 6.95
N PHE A 139 -19.62 -26.19 6.30
CA PHE A 139 -20.82 -26.81 6.88
C PHE A 139 -20.70 -28.33 6.87
N ASP A 140 -20.88 -28.96 8.03
CA ASP A 140 -21.08 -30.42 8.09
C ASP A 140 -22.48 -30.77 7.57
N VAL A 141 -22.51 -31.48 6.46
CA VAL A 141 -23.72 -31.90 5.73
C VAL A 141 -23.87 -33.43 5.71
N THR A 142 -23.08 -34.13 6.54
CA THR A 142 -23.03 -35.60 6.64
C THR A 142 -24.40 -36.23 6.87
N ARG A 143 -25.26 -35.58 7.66
CA ARG A 143 -26.58 -36.13 8.00
C ARG A 143 -27.63 -35.90 6.93
N GLN A 144 -27.39 -34.93 6.04
CA GLN A 144 -28.36 -34.45 5.07
C GLN A 144 -28.09 -34.99 3.66
N LEU A 145 -26.82 -35.26 3.33
CA LEU A 145 -26.42 -35.74 2.02
C LEU A 145 -26.18 -37.26 2.05
N THR A 146 -27.16 -38.01 1.56
CA THR A 146 -27.08 -39.45 1.32
C THR A 146 -26.80 -39.71 -0.17
N PRO A 147 -26.46 -40.94 -0.60
CA PRO A 147 -26.44 -41.26 -2.03
C PRO A 147 -27.73 -40.86 -2.74
N GLY A 148 -27.59 -40.22 -3.91
CA GLY A 148 -28.71 -39.74 -4.72
C GLY A 148 -28.71 -38.23 -4.96
N MET A 149 -29.83 -37.74 -5.49
CA MET A 149 -29.97 -36.33 -5.89
C MET A 149 -30.41 -35.48 -4.69
N HIS A 150 -29.70 -34.39 -4.44
CA HIS A 150 -29.98 -33.43 -3.39
C HIS A 150 -29.99 -32.00 -3.94
N THR A 151 -30.73 -31.11 -3.30
CA THR A 151 -30.76 -29.67 -3.63
C THR A 151 -30.08 -28.88 -2.52
N LEU A 152 -28.96 -28.24 -2.86
CA LEU A 152 -28.30 -27.25 -2.01
C LEU A 152 -28.95 -25.89 -2.24
N THR A 153 -29.32 -25.19 -1.17
CA THR A 153 -29.78 -23.80 -1.24
C THR A 153 -29.00 -22.94 -0.26
N LEU A 154 -28.35 -21.90 -0.77
CA LEU A 154 -27.62 -20.89 -0.01
C LEU A 154 -28.45 -19.61 0.06
N CYS A 155 -28.51 -18.99 1.23
CA CYS A 155 -28.95 -17.61 1.42
C CYS A 155 -27.76 -16.80 1.92
N ILE A 156 -27.27 -15.86 1.12
CA ILE A 156 -26.15 -14.99 1.47
C ILE A 156 -26.68 -13.58 1.72
N ASP A 157 -26.37 -13.03 2.89
CA ASP A 157 -26.80 -11.72 3.35
C ASP A 157 -25.56 -10.82 3.56
N ASN A 158 -25.41 -9.83 2.69
CA ASN A 158 -24.31 -8.86 2.73
C ASN A 158 -24.67 -7.58 3.53
N ARG A 159 -25.77 -7.60 4.30
CA ARG A 159 -26.04 -6.54 5.27
C ARG A 159 -25.09 -6.66 6.45
N LEU A 160 -24.73 -5.52 7.04
CA LEU A 160 -23.95 -5.50 8.27
C LEU A 160 -24.76 -6.16 9.42
N LYS A 161 -24.27 -7.29 9.92
CA LYS A 161 -24.83 -8.00 11.08
C LYS A 161 -24.45 -7.37 12.41
N TYR A 162 -23.26 -6.77 12.50
CA TYR A 162 -22.79 -6.02 13.66
C TYR A 162 -22.57 -4.54 13.29
N PRO A 163 -22.67 -3.61 14.26
CA PRO A 163 -22.28 -2.22 14.02
C PRO A 163 -20.80 -2.15 13.62
N MET A 164 -20.51 -1.86 12.36
CA MET A 164 -19.16 -1.66 11.84
C MET A 164 -18.97 -0.19 11.46
N ASP A 165 -17.73 0.29 11.52
CA ASP A 165 -17.39 1.57 10.91
C ASP A 165 -17.41 1.45 9.38
N GLN A 166 -17.84 2.51 8.71
CA GLN A 166 -17.93 2.57 7.25
C GLN A 166 -16.57 2.46 6.56
N TRP A 167 -15.46 2.71 7.26
CA TRP A 167 -14.11 2.70 6.70
C TRP A 167 -13.43 1.33 6.71
N ASN A 168 -14.00 0.36 7.41
CA ASN A 168 -13.45 -0.98 7.56
C ASN A 168 -13.29 -1.69 6.21
N HIS A 169 -12.05 -1.99 5.82
CA HIS A 169 -11.78 -2.55 4.50
C HIS A 169 -12.31 -3.97 4.32
N GLY A 170 -12.62 -4.69 5.40
CA GLY A 170 -13.29 -5.99 5.33
C GLY A 170 -14.73 -5.93 4.82
N THR A 171 -15.40 -4.78 4.89
CA THR A 171 -16.86 -4.65 4.68
C THR A 171 -17.30 -3.37 3.96
N THR A 172 -16.37 -2.56 3.44
CA THR A 172 -16.65 -1.21 2.96
C THR A 172 -16.88 -1.13 1.45
N GLU A 173 -17.82 -0.26 1.04
CA GLU A 173 -18.06 0.09 -0.37
C GLU A 173 -16.90 0.85 -1.03
N TYR A 174 -15.97 1.39 -0.23
CA TYR A 174 -14.87 2.23 -0.76
C TYR A 174 -13.72 1.43 -1.37
N THR A 175 -13.60 0.13 -1.10
CA THR A 175 -12.49 -0.70 -1.59
C THR A 175 -12.98 -1.98 -2.25
N GLN A 176 -13.24 -3.02 -1.47
CA GLN A 176 -13.71 -4.31 -1.95
C GLN A 176 -15.21 -4.35 -2.17
N THR A 177 -15.90 -3.22 -2.27
CA THR A 177 -17.37 -3.12 -2.44
C THR A 177 -18.18 -3.87 -1.36
N ASN A 178 -19.50 -3.74 -1.37
CA ASN A 178 -20.38 -4.65 -0.65
C ASN A 178 -20.98 -5.70 -1.60
N TRP A 179 -20.13 -6.60 -2.12
CA TRP A 179 -20.55 -7.66 -3.04
C TRP A 179 -21.41 -8.72 -2.32
N ASN A 180 -22.22 -9.45 -3.09
CA ASN A 180 -22.97 -10.62 -2.61
C ASN A 180 -22.69 -11.78 -3.58
N GLY A 181 -22.34 -12.95 -3.04
CA GLY A 181 -21.99 -14.13 -3.82
C GLY A 181 -21.05 -15.06 -3.07
N VAL A 182 -20.47 -16.01 -3.80
CA VAL A 182 -19.38 -16.86 -3.33
C VAL A 182 -18.24 -16.74 -4.33
N VAL A 183 -17.04 -16.42 -3.87
CA VAL A 183 -15.85 -16.29 -4.73
C VAL A 183 -14.80 -17.32 -4.31
N GLY A 184 -13.98 -17.76 -5.26
CA GLY A 184 -13.00 -18.83 -5.04
C GLY A 184 -13.60 -20.24 -5.09
N GLN A 185 -12.94 -21.18 -4.43
CA GLN A 185 -13.27 -22.60 -4.44
C GLN A 185 -14.61 -22.87 -3.75
N MET A 186 -15.41 -23.74 -4.37
CA MET A 186 -16.72 -24.14 -3.88
C MET A 186 -16.89 -25.64 -4.11
N GLN A 187 -16.96 -26.43 -3.05
CA GLN A 187 -16.91 -27.89 -3.19
C GLN A 187 -17.58 -28.63 -2.05
N LEU A 188 -18.08 -29.83 -2.35
CA LEU A 188 -18.32 -30.86 -1.34
C LEU A 188 -17.06 -31.72 -1.22
N ILE A 189 -16.68 -32.00 0.01
CA ILE A 189 -15.56 -32.87 0.36
C ILE A 189 -16.12 -34.04 1.16
N ALA A 190 -15.86 -35.27 0.71
CA ALA A 190 -16.18 -36.48 1.46
C ALA A 190 -14.90 -37.16 1.95
N ARG A 191 -14.88 -37.50 3.24
CA ARG A 191 -13.78 -38.19 3.91
C ARG A 191 -14.30 -39.30 4.81
N THR A 192 -13.49 -40.31 5.06
CA THR A 192 -13.87 -41.39 5.97
C THR A 192 -13.95 -40.83 7.41
N PRO A 193 -14.87 -41.29 8.26
CA PRO A 193 -14.83 -40.97 9.69
C PRO A 193 -13.47 -41.35 10.31
N GLY A 194 -12.98 -40.58 11.28
CA GLY A 194 -11.63 -40.79 11.83
C GLY A 194 -10.49 -40.28 10.94
N HIS A 195 -10.77 -39.51 9.89
CA HIS A 195 -9.77 -38.92 9.00
C HIS A 195 -8.87 -37.88 9.70
N ILE A 196 -7.74 -37.57 9.07
CA ILE A 196 -6.90 -36.44 9.47
C ILE A 196 -7.63 -35.15 9.10
N GLN A 197 -8.06 -34.40 10.11
CA GLN A 197 -8.82 -33.17 9.95
C GLN A 197 -7.88 -31.97 9.76
N THR A 198 -6.82 -31.87 10.56
CA THR A 198 -5.92 -30.71 10.56
C THR A 198 -4.50 -31.14 10.90
N LEU A 199 -3.51 -30.47 10.31
CA LEU A 199 -2.10 -30.63 10.60
C LEU A 199 -1.49 -29.27 10.94
N ARG A 200 -0.99 -29.11 12.17
CA ARG A 200 -0.32 -27.87 12.62
C ARG A 200 1.18 -28.09 12.74
N LEU A 201 1.95 -27.17 12.17
CA LEU A 201 3.39 -27.26 12.02
C LEU A 201 4.10 -26.15 12.80
N PHE A 202 5.02 -26.53 13.69
CA PHE A 202 5.80 -25.63 14.54
C PHE A 202 7.31 -25.88 14.33
N PRO A 203 7.93 -25.17 13.37
CA PRO A 203 9.37 -25.25 13.14
C PRO A 203 10.16 -24.72 14.34
N ASN A 204 11.26 -25.38 14.70
CA ASN A 204 12.18 -24.93 15.74
C ASN A 204 13.63 -24.99 15.22
N LEU A 205 14.23 -23.81 15.02
CA LEU A 205 15.60 -23.70 14.50
C LEU A 205 16.67 -24.05 15.54
N GLN A 206 16.41 -23.81 16.82
CA GLN A 206 17.37 -24.08 17.89
C GLN A 206 17.58 -25.58 18.12
N THR A 207 16.48 -26.34 18.14
CA THR A 207 16.52 -27.80 18.33
C THR A 207 16.65 -28.56 17.01
N GLN A 208 16.54 -27.88 15.86
CA GLN A 208 16.49 -28.50 14.53
C GLN A 208 15.42 -29.59 14.43
N THR A 209 14.22 -29.25 14.91
CA THR A 209 13.06 -30.12 14.83
C THR A 209 11.85 -29.39 14.26
N LEU A 210 10.89 -30.17 13.79
CA LEU A 210 9.55 -29.72 13.46
C LEU A 210 8.57 -30.46 14.37
N GLN A 211 7.91 -29.75 15.28
CA GLN A 211 6.78 -30.31 16.02
C GLN A 211 5.57 -30.33 15.09
N THR A 212 5.07 -31.52 14.82
CA THR A 212 3.88 -31.78 14.02
C THR A 212 2.75 -32.21 14.95
N ARG A 213 1.64 -31.47 14.96
CA ARG A 213 0.41 -31.83 15.67
C ARG A 213 -0.66 -32.25 14.66
N VAL A 214 -1.11 -33.49 14.74
CA VAL A 214 -2.12 -34.08 13.86
C VAL A 214 -3.42 -34.19 14.63
N TYR A 215 -4.48 -33.61 14.12
CA TYR A 215 -5.83 -33.68 14.68
C TYR A 215 -6.69 -34.58 13.81
N PHE A 216 -7.37 -35.52 14.44
CA PHE A 216 -8.28 -36.46 13.79
C PHE A 216 -9.71 -36.10 14.11
N ALA A 217 -10.57 -36.14 13.09
CA ALA A 217 -12.00 -36.09 13.27
C ALA A 217 -12.47 -37.30 14.10
N PRO A 218 -13.60 -37.22 14.82
CA PRO A 218 -14.17 -38.36 15.52
C PRO A 218 -14.40 -39.56 14.59
N ALA A 219 -14.03 -40.76 15.04
CA ALA A 219 -14.33 -42.01 14.35
C ALA A 219 -15.71 -42.58 14.76
N THR A 220 -16.27 -43.48 13.95
CA THR A 220 -17.54 -44.16 14.26
C THR A 220 -17.40 -45.21 15.36
N ALA A 221 -16.19 -45.77 15.51
CA ALA A 221 -15.79 -46.64 16.59
C ALA A 221 -14.32 -46.34 16.91
N LYS A 222 -13.81 -46.84 18.04
CA LYS A 222 -12.38 -46.72 18.33
C LYS A 222 -11.56 -47.51 17.31
N GLU A 223 -10.59 -46.83 16.72
CA GLU A 223 -9.73 -47.40 15.69
C GLU A 223 -8.27 -47.29 16.11
N SER A 224 -7.46 -48.27 15.75
CA SER A 224 -6.00 -48.25 15.92
C SER A 224 -5.33 -48.56 14.60
N GLY A 225 -4.21 -47.90 14.35
CA GLY A 225 -3.53 -48.03 13.07
C GLY A 225 -2.20 -47.29 13.06
N THR A 226 -1.70 -47.10 11.86
CA THR A 226 -0.39 -46.52 11.62
C THR A 226 -0.52 -45.17 10.93
N LEU A 227 -0.06 -44.11 11.60
CA LEU A 227 0.13 -42.79 11.02
C LEU A 227 1.55 -42.69 10.46
N GLN A 228 1.66 -42.34 9.18
CA GLN A 228 2.96 -42.00 8.57
C GLN A 228 3.08 -40.49 8.44
N LEU A 229 4.23 -39.94 8.84
CA LEU A 229 4.58 -38.55 8.61
C LEU A 229 5.75 -38.51 7.65
N ILE A 230 5.56 -37.86 6.50
CA ILE A 230 6.53 -37.78 5.40
C ILE A 230 6.93 -36.32 5.22
N LEU A 231 8.18 -36.00 5.49
CA LEU A 231 8.77 -34.69 5.23
C LEU A 231 9.45 -34.69 3.86
N ARG A 232 9.13 -33.70 3.03
CA ARG A 232 9.67 -33.55 1.66
C ARG A 232 9.96 -32.09 1.32
N GLU A 233 10.82 -31.88 0.32
CA GLU A 233 10.88 -30.58 -0.38
C GLU A 233 9.55 -30.34 -1.10
N ARG A 234 9.07 -29.09 -1.16
CA ARG A 234 7.81 -28.77 -1.87
C ARG A 234 7.93 -29.21 -3.34
N ASN A 235 7.04 -30.09 -3.79
CA ASN A 235 7.10 -30.73 -5.12
C ASN A 235 8.41 -31.51 -5.41
N GLY A 236 9.16 -31.90 -4.38
CA GLY A 236 10.47 -32.51 -4.50
C GLY A 236 10.58 -33.89 -3.85
N LYS A 237 11.81 -34.27 -3.51
CA LYS A 237 12.11 -35.58 -2.93
C LYS A 237 11.70 -35.66 -1.46
N ILE A 238 11.42 -36.89 -1.01
CA ILE A 238 11.24 -37.21 0.40
C ILE A 238 12.59 -37.05 1.12
N LEU A 239 12.58 -36.31 2.23
CA LEU A 239 13.74 -36.03 3.08
C LEU A 239 13.77 -36.96 4.29
N SER A 240 12.63 -37.21 4.90
CA SER A 240 12.49 -38.18 5.99
C SER A 240 11.07 -38.73 6.07
N GLN A 241 10.93 -39.90 6.71
CA GLN A 241 9.65 -40.53 6.96
C GLN A 241 9.69 -41.16 8.35
N SER A 242 8.58 -41.06 9.07
CA SER A 242 8.39 -41.71 10.36
C SER A 242 7.02 -42.36 10.42
N THR A 243 6.88 -43.31 11.33
CA THR A 243 5.71 -44.18 11.42
C THR A 243 5.36 -44.35 12.89
N HIS A 244 4.10 -44.08 13.22
CA HIS A 244 3.62 -44.00 14.60
C HIS A 244 2.34 -44.81 14.77
N SER A 245 2.22 -45.54 15.87
CA SER A 245 0.97 -46.19 16.25
C SER A 245 0.05 -45.18 16.91
N VAL A 246 -1.13 -44.97 16.34
CA VAL A 246 -2.13 -44.02 16.84
C VAL A 246 -3.45 -44.74 17.05
N SER A 247 -4.20 -44.33 18.07
CA SER A 247 -5.59 -44.75 18.27
C SER A 247 -6.49 -43.53 18.20
N VAL A 248 -7.42 -43.53 17.25
CA VAL A 248 -8.44 -42.49 17.07
C VAL A 248 -9.72 -42.96 17.76
N ASP A 249 -10.29 -42.12 18.61
CA ASP A 249 -11.50 -42.43 19.39
C ASP A 249 -12.77 -41.85 18.73
N THR A 250 -13.92 -42.06 19.37
CA THR A 250 -15.20 -41.45 18.97
C THR A 250 -15.32 -39.98 19.38
N LEU A 251 -14.25 -39.41 19.94
CA LEU A 251 -14.08 -37.99 20.25
C LEU A 251 -12.81 -37.49 19.53
N GLU A 252 -12.65 -36.17 19.44
CA GLU A 252 -11.44 -35.58 18.86
C GLU A 252 -10.17 -36.13 19.51
N THR A 253 -9.25 -36.57 18.66
CA THR A 253 -7.96 -37.14 19.06
C THR A 253 -6.86 -36.29 18.45
N ASN A 254 -5.82 -35.97 19.22
CA ASN A 254 -4.60 -35.36 18.70
C ASN A 254 -3.39 -36.26 18.91
N PHE A 255 -2.43 -36.17 17.99
CA PHE A 255 -1.14 -36.84 18.05
C PHE A 255 -0.03 -35.83 17.80
N GLU A 256 1.03 -35.89 18.61
CA GLU A 256 2.21 -35.04 18.43
C GLU A 256 3.46 -35.87 18.13
N ALA A 257 4.27 -35.37 17.19
CA ALA A 257 5.60 -35.90 16.93
C ALA A 257 6.59 -34.77 16.66
N ASN A 258 7.87 -35.04 16.92
CA ASN A 258 8.98 -34.16 16.53
C ASN A 258 9.77 -34.84 15.42
N LEU A 259 9.83 -34.20 14.26
CA LEU A 259 10.60 -34.67 13.11
C LEU A 259 11.96 -33.96 13.06
N PRO A 260 13.07 -34.66 12.78
CA PRO A 260 14.37 -34.01 12.63
C PRO A 260 14.41 -33.17 11.34
N THR A 261 14.89 -31.94 11.44
CA THR A 261 15.01 -30.98 10.31
C THR A 261 16.46 -30.54 10.06
N LYS A 262 17.42 -31.35 10.52
CA LYS A 262 18.84 -31.08 10.29
C LYS A 262 19.15 -30.97 8.79
N GLY A 263 19.71 -29.83 8.39
CA GLY A 263 20.09 -29.54 7.01
C GLY A 263 19.01 -28.85 6.17
N LEU A 264 17.80 -28.63 6.71
CA LEU A 264 16.81 -27.77 6.05
C LEU A 264 17.28 -26.31 6.08
N GLN A 265 17.02 -25.58 4.99
CA GLN A 265 17.34 -24.16 4.89
C GLN A 265 16.27 -23.33 5.57
N PRO A 266 16.66 -22.31 6.36
CA PRO A 266 15.70 -21.38 6.92
C PRO A 266 14.98 -20.58 5.82
N TRP A 267 13.68 -20.35 6.02
CA TRP A 267 12.86 -19.47 5.17
C TRP A 267 13.04 -18.02 5.61
N ASP A 268 13.32 -17.13 4.66
CA ASP A 268 13.28 -15.67 4.84
C ASP A 268 13.08 -14.94 3.48
N GLU A 269 13.11 -13.60 3.49
CA GLU A 269 12.93 -12.78 2.26
C GLU A 269 13.95 -13.06 1.15
N PHE A 270 15.12 -13.59 1.46
CA PHE A 270 16.19 -13.89 0.50
C PHE A 270 16.20 -15.36 0.09
N THR A 271 15.78 -16.23 1.00
CA THR A 271 15.77 -17.68 0.84
C THR A 271 14.36 -18.23 1.11
N PRO A 272 13.38 -18.03 0.20
CA PRO A 272 11.99 -18.47 0.41
C PRO A 272 11.82 -19.98 0.17
N THR A 273 12.60 -20.81 0.88
CA THR A 273 12.58 -22.27 0.73
C THR A 273 11.41 -22.88 1.47
N LEU A 274 10.60 -23.68 0.76
CA LEU A 274 9.40 -24.31 1.29
C LEU A 274 9.52 -25.84 1.32
N TYR A 275 8.89 -26.44 2.32
CA TYR A 275 8.83 -27.87 2.58
C TYR A 275 7.37 -28.29 2.78
N GLU A 276 7.10 -29.59 2.69
CA GLU A 276 5.78 -30.15 2.94
C GLU A 276 5.87 -31.27 3.99
N ILE A 277 4.87 -31.32 4.86
CA ILE A 277 4.55 -32.52 5.64
C ILE A 277 3.31 -33.17 5.04
N GLU A 278 3.43 -34.43 4.69
CA GLU A 278 2.30 -35.30 4.34
C GLU A 278 2.05 -36.27 5.50
N ALA A 279 0.86 -36.17 6.09
CA ALA A 279 0.36 -37.11 7.08
C ALA A 279 -0.54 -38.14 6.38
N VAL A 280 -0.19 -39.42 6.47
CA VAL A 280 -0.94 -40.53 5.86
C VAL A 280 -1.53 -41.42 6.94
N TRP A 281 -2.86 -41.58 6.92
CA TRP A 281 -3.61 -42.41 7.86
C TRP A 281 -4.62 -43.25 7.07
N LYS A 282 -4.54 -44.58 7.21
CA LYS A 282 -5.47 -45.54 6.56
C LYS A 282 -5.65 -45.35 5.05
N GLY A 283 -4.64 -44.82 4.36
CA GLY A 283 -4.69 -44.58 2.92
C GLY A 283 -5.15 -43.19 2.52
N GLU A 284 -5.68 -42.39 3.45
CA GLU A 284 -5.93 -40.96 3.24
C GLU A 284 -4.69 -40.13 3.58
N SER A 285 -4.49 -39.02 2.88
CA SER A 285 -3.35 -38.13 3.09
C SER A 285 -3.79 -36.66 3.20
N LEU A 286 -3.28 -35.95 4.21
CA LEU A 286 -3.34 -34.49 4.30
C LEU A 286 -1.93 -33.92 4.15
N ARG A 287 -1.78 -32.88 3.32
CA ARG A 287 -0.51 -32.20 3.08
C ARG A 287 -0.58 -30.74 3.53
N GLU A 288 0.48 -30.29 4.16
CA GLU A 288 0.65 -28.91 4.60
C GLU A 288 2.02 -28.39 4.18
N THR A 289 2.06 -27.16 3.66
CA THR A 289 3.30 -26.46 3.31
C THR A 289 3.80 -25.65 4.52
N PHE A 290 5.11 -25.59 4.71
CA PHE A 290 5.74 -24.73 5.72
C PHE A 290 7.13 -24.26 5.30
N GLY A 291 7.63 -23.22 5.97
CA GLY A 291 9.03 -22.81 5.92
C GLY A 291 9.72 -23.00 7.27
N MET A 292 10.99 -23.42 7.28
CA MET A 292 11.77 -23.49 8.52
C MET A 292 12.14 -22.09 8.98
N ARG A 293 11.45 -21.54 9.98
CA ARG A 293 11.70 -20.17 10.45
C ARG A 293 11.49 -20.03 11.96
N GLU A 294 11.99 -18.95 12.51
CA GLU A 294 11.66 -18.48 13.86
C GLU A 294 11.39 -16.98 13.81
N VAL A 295 10.31 -16.51 14.45
CA VAL A 295 9.97 -15.08 14.54
C VAL A 295 9.96 -14.69 16.01
N THR A 296 10.77 -13.70 16.38
CA THR A 296 10.90 -13.24 17.76
C THR A 296 10.90 -11.72 17.86
N GLN A 297 10.50 -11.22 19.03
CA GLN A 297 10.62 -9.81 19.38
C GLN A 297 12.08 -9.48 19.70
N GLY A 298 12.72 -8.66 18.87
CA GLY A 298 13.98 -8.02 19.22
C GLY A 298 13.75 -6.71 19.96
N LYS A 299 14.85 -6.04 20.35
CA LYS A 299 14.79 -4.77 21.10
C LYS A 299 14.16 -3.62 20.29
N HIS A 300 14.57 -3.49 19.03
CA HIS A 300 14.12 -2.40 18.13
C HIS A 300 13.55 -2.94 16.82
N HIS A 301 13.73 -4.22 16.55
CA HIS A 301 13.39 -4.86 15.28
C HIS A 301 12.70 -6.18 15.54
N VAL A 302 11.82 -6.57 14.62
CA VAL A 302 11.41 -7.97 14.52
C VAL A 302 12.64 -8.79 14.14
N GLN A 303 12.77 -9.98 14.71
CA GLN A 303 13.82 -10.92 14.37
C GLN A 303 13.25 -12.09 13.59
N VAL A 304 13.87 -12.39 12.45
CA VAL A 304 13.59 -13.61 11.68
C VAL A 304 14.86 -14.43 11.68
N ASN A 305 14.78 -15.67 12.17
CA ASN A 305 15.91 -16.59 12.27
C ASN A 305 17.09 -16.01 13.09
N GLY A 306 16.77 -15.24 14.15
CA GLY A 306 17.74 -14.56 15.01
C GLY A 306 18.37 -13.28 14.42
N ARG A 307 17.99 -12.89 13.19
CA ARG A 307 18.47 -11.67 12.52
C ARG A 307 17.45 -10.54 12.62
N ASN A 308 17.89 -9.35 13.05
CA ASN A 308 17.05 -8.15 13.00
C ASN A 308 16.67 -7.85 11.54
N VAL A 309 15.38 -7.87 11.23
CA VAL A 309 14.85 -7.42 9.94
C VAL A 309 14.30 -6.02 10.09
N HIS A 310 14.42 -5.23 9.03
CA HIS A 310 13.75 -3.95 8.93
C HIS A 310 12.66 -4.07 7.88
N LEU A 311 11.40 -3.99 8.33
CA LEU A 311 10.23 -4.21 7.49
C LEU A 311 10.04 -3.00 6.57
N ARG A 312 10.40 -3.15 5.29
CA ARG A 312 10.20 -2.14 4.25
C ARG A 312 8.86 -2.43 3.61
N GLY A 313 7.81 -1.78 4.10
CA GLY A 313 6.44 -2.18 3.84
C GLY A 313 5.58 -1.20 3.05
N THR A 314 4.51 -1.71 2.47
CA THR A 314 3.36 -0.98 1.94
C THR A 314 2.08 -1.59 2.53
N LEU A 315 0.98 -0.86 2.51
CA LEU A 315 -0.33 -1.45 2.79
C LEU A 315 -0.98 -2.02 1.52
N ASP A 316 -1.96 -2.90 1.74
CA ASP A 316 -2.98 -3.32 0.79
C ASP A 316 -4.37 -3.10 1.41
N CYS A 317 -5.24 -2.40 0.68
CA CYS A 317 -6.58 -2.01 1.11
C CYS A 317 -7.72 -2.82 0.45
N CYS A 318 -7.44 -3.99 -0.13
CA CYS A 318 -8.40 -4.82 -0.85
C CYS A 318 -8.97 -4.14 -2.11
N VAL A 319 -8.10 -3.60 -2.96
CA VAL A 319 -8.48 -2.85 -4.16
C VAL A 319 -8.38 -3.75 -5.40
N PHE A 320 -9.55 -4.13 -5.95
CA PHE A 320 -9.64 -5.00 -7.13
C PHE A 320 -10.66 -4.44 -8.13
N PRO A 321 -10.30 -3.43 -8.95
CA PRO A 321 -11.28 -2.69 -9.74
C PRO A 321 -12.08 -3.51 -10.77
N LEU A 322 -11.53 -4.65 -11.21
CA LEU A 322 -12.20 -5.48 -12.22
C LEU A 322 -13.32 -6.34 -11.64
N THR A 323 -13.10 -6.93 -10.47
CA THR A 323 -14.02 -7.88 -9.83
C THR A 323 -14.84 -7.25 -8.72
N GLY A 324 -14.33 -6.15 -8.14
CA GLY A 324 -14.89 -5.54 -6.94
C GLY A 324 -14.54 -6.31 -5.67
N TYR A 325 -13.84 -7.45 -5.72
CA TYR A 325 -13.50 -8.29 -4.56
C TYR A 325 -12.11 -8.94 -4.75
N PRO A 326 -11.44 -9.44 -3.68
CA PRO A 326 -10.06 -9.93 -3.78
C PRO A 326 -9.92 -11.20 -4.61
N ALA A 327 -8.82 -11.30 -5.37
CA ALA A 327 -8.50 -12.49 -6.14
C ALA A 327 -8.22 -13.69 -5.21
N THR A 328 -8.70 -14.87 -5.59
CA THR A 328 -8.54 -16.14 -4.84
C THR A 328 -7.55 -17.10 -5.52
N ASN A 329 -6.65 -16.57 -6.37
CA ASN A 329 -5.65 -17.38 -7.05
C ASN A 329 -4.24 -16.85 -6.80
N VAL A 330 -3.29 -17.79 -6.67
CA VAL A 330 -1.89 -17.49 -6.31
C VAL A 330 -1.22 -16.59 -7.35
N ALA A 331 -1.51 -16.76 -8.63
CA ALA A 331 -0.87 -16.01 -9.71
C ALA A 331 -1.13 -14.50 -9.63
N SER A 332 -2.37 -14.10 -9.31
CA SER A 332 -2.73 -12.68 -9.12
C SER A 332 -1.93 -12.03 -8.00
N TRP A 333 -1.80 -12.70 -6.86
CA TRP A 333 -1.04 -12.20 -5.71
C TRP A 333 0.46 -12.24 -5.92
N LYS A 334 0.97 -13.29 -6.58
CA LYS A 334 2.38 -13.42 -6.92
C LYS A 334 2.85 -12.25 -7.80
N ARG A 335 2.05 -11.85 -8.79
CA ARG A 335 2.31 -10.63 -9.59
C ARG A 335 2.43 -9.38 -8.71
N ILE A 336 1.52 -9.20 -7.75
CA ILE A 336 1.54 -8.04 -6.83
C ILE A 336 2.81 -8.07 -5.97
N PHE A 337 3.14 -9.20 -5.35
CA PHE A 337 4.30 -9.34 -4.47
C PHE A 337 5.63 -9.29 -5.20
N GLU A 338 5.72 -9.80 -6.42
CA GLU A 338 6.89 -9.61 -7.28
C GLU A 338 7.11 -8.14 -7.61
N THR A 339 6.04 -7.38 -7.88
CA THR A 339 6.12 -5.92 -8.03
C THR A 339 6.60 -5.25 -6.73
N VAL A 340 6.02 -5.57 -5.57
CA VAL A 340 6.47 -5.06 -4.26
C VAL A 340 7.96 -5.33 -4.07
N LYS A 341 8.43 -6.55 -4.35
CA LYS A 341 9.83 -6.96 -4.23
C LYS A 341 10.74 -6.26 -5.24
N ALA A 342 10.26 -6.02 -6.46
CA ALA A 342 10.98 -5.28 -7.50
C ALA A 342 11.27 -3.85 -7.04
N TYR A 343 10.33 -3.19 -6.36
CA TYR A 343 10.53 -1.87 -5.75
C TYR A 343 11.31 -1.91 -4.41
N GLY A 344 11.83 -3.08 -4.00
CA GLY A 344 12.75 -3.24 -2.88
C GLY A 344 12.12 -3.37 -1.49
N LEU A 345 10.79 -3.43 -1.44
CA LEU A 345 10.00 -3.73 -0.25
C LEU A 345 10.02 -5.24 0.04
N ASN A 346 9.77 -5.61 1.29
CA ASN A 346 9.72 -7.01 1.76
C ASN A 346 8.52 -7.30 2.68
N HIS A 347 7.65 -6.32 2.92
CA HIS A 347 6.55 -6.41 3.87
C HIS A 347 5.25 -5.89 3.26
N VAL A 348 4.12 -6.56 3.52
CA VAL A 348 2.79 -6.07 3.15
C VAL A 348 1.86 -6.17 4.36
N ARG A 349 1.20 -5.06 4.68
CA ARG A 349 0.15 -5.00 5.69
C ARG A 349 -1.22 -5.00 5.04
N PHE A 350 -2.08 -5.93 5.43
CA PHE A 350 -3.49 -5.92 5.04
C PHE A 350 -4.28 -5.04 5.99
N HIS A 351 -4.67 -3.87 5.49
CA HIS A 351 -5.20 -2.78 6.30
C HIS A 351 -6.65 -3.06 6.73
N SER A 352 -6.91 -3.39 7.99
CA SER A 352 -8.24 -3.76 8.53
C SER A 352 -8.92 -4.92 7.77
N TRP A 353 -8.15 -5.89 7.27
CA TRP A 353 -8.68 -7.10 6.64
C TRP A 353 -7.64 -8.23 6.58
N CYS A 354 -8.10 -9.44 6.21
CA CYS A 354 -7.27 -10.62 5.99
C CYS A 354 -7.48 -11.13 4.54
N PRO A 355 -6.40 -11.42 3.78
CA PRO A 355 -6.49 -11.87 2.39
C PRO A 355 -6.87 -13.36 2.29
N PRO A 356 -7.25 -13.87 1.10
CA PRO A 356 -7.40 -15.31 0.88
C PRO A 356 -6.08 -16.08 1.04
N GLU A 357 -6.16 -17.40 1.21
CA GLU A 357 -5.01 -18.33 1.25
C GLU A 357 -4.03 -18.10 0.10
N ALA A 358 -4.55 -17.83 -1.09
CA ALA A 358 -3.78 -17.54 -2.29
C ALA A 358 -2.73 -16.41 -2.11
N ALA A 359 -2.99 -15.43 -1.24
CA ALA A 359 -2.02 -14.39 -0.92
C ALA A 359 -0.90 -14.91 0.00
N PHE A 360 -1.23 -15.76 0.98
CA PHE A 360 -0.22 -16.36 1.85
C PHE A 360 0.70 -17.29 1.05
N ASP A 361 0.14 -18.14 0.18
CA ASP A 361 0.91 -18.99 -0.75
C ASP A 361 1.86 -18.17 -1.64
N ALA A 362 1.35 -17.08 -2.22
CA ALA A 362 2.16 -16.21 -3.05
C ALA A 362 3.28 -15.52 -2.26
N ALA A 363 3.00 -15.05 -1.04
CA ALA A 363 3.99 -14.42 -0.19
C ALA A 363 5.06 -15.42 0.30
N ASP A 364 4.67 -16.65 0.60
CA ASP A 364 5.56 -17.76 0.95
C ASP A 364 6.55 -18.07 -0.18
N GLU A 365 6.05 -18.11 -1.42
CA GLU A 365 6.86 -18.37 -2.62
C GLU A 365 7.79 -17.21 -2.97
N VAL A 366 7.31 -15.98 -2.84
CA VAL A 366 8.08 -14.79 -3.21
C VAL A 366 9.06 -14.38 -2.11
N GLY A 367 8.79 -14.74 -0.85
CA GLY A 367 9.55 -14.26 0.31
C GLY A 367 9.13 -12.84 0.71
N ILE A 368 7.83 -12.63 0.94
CA ILE A 368 7.26 -11.41 1.50
C ILE A 368 6.76 -11.70 2.91
N TYR A 369 7.01 -10.79 3.84
CA TYR A 369 6.47 -10.82 5.19
C TYR A 369 5.07 -10.19 5.21
N LEU A 370 4.12 -10.84 5.88
CA LEU A 370 2.74 -10.39 5.95
C LEU A 370 2.34 -9.97 7.37
N GLN A 371 1.62 -8.85 7.44
CA GLN A 371 0.78 -8.48 8.58
C GLN A 371 -0.68 -8.61 8.18
N ALA A 372 -1.39 -9.58 8.74
CA ALA A 372 -2.84 -9.71 8.60
C ALA A 372 -3.56 -9.03 9.77
N GLU A 373 -4.75 -8.49 9.51
CA GLU A 373 -5.58 -7.84 10.53
C GLU A 373 -6.99 -8.44 10.56
N LEU A 374 -7.66 -8.40 11.72
CA LEU A 374 -9.10 -8.66 11.73
C LEU A 374 -9.80 -7.56 10.92
N PRO A 375 -11.01 -7.81 10.41
CA PRO A 375 -11.84 -6.78 9.79
C PRO A 375 -12.33 -5.79 10.85
N MET A 376 -11.44 -5.02 11.45
CA MET A 376 -11.70 -4.12 12.57
C MET A 376 -11.02 -2.77 12.32
N TRP A 377 -11.85 -1.74 12.21
CA TRP A 377 -11.46 -0.35 12.32
C TRP A 377 -12.61 0.35 13.00
N ILE A 378 -12.60 0.45 14.32
CA ILE A 378 -13.77 0.87 15.10
C ILE A 378 -13.39 1.91 16.16
N LYS A 379 -14.33 2.79 16.48
CA LYS A 379 -14.11 3.92 17.42
C LYS A 379 -14.65 3.69 18.83
N ASP A 380 -15.26 2.53 19.04
CA ASP A 380 -16.08 2.18 20.20
C ASP A 380 -15.77 0.75 20.69
N VAL A 381 -14.49 0.38 20.72
CA VAL A 381 -14.05 -0.92 21.26
C VAL A 381 -14.61 -1.12 22.67
N GLY A 382 -15.18 -2.31 22.90
CA GLY A 382 -15.77 -2.71 24.18
C GLY A 382 -17.27 -2.44 24.32
N GLN A 383 -17.90 -1.70 23.40
CA GLN A 383 -19.33 -1.35 23.51
C GLN A 383 -20.29 -2.52 23.18
N TYR A 384 -19.94 -3.39 22.24
CA TYR A 384 -20.83 -4.44 21.73
C TYR A 384 -20.22 -5.85 21.93
N PRO A 385 -20.67 -6.61 22.94
CA PRO A 385 -20.14 -7.95 23.23
C PRO A 385 -20.22 -8.91 22.04
N ALA A 386 -21.35 -8.97 21.33
CA ALA A 386 -21.53 -9.87 20.19
C ALA A 386 -20.54 -9.59 19.03
N ARG A 387 -20.21 -8.31 18.80
CA ARG A 387 -19.20 -7.91 17.81
C ARG A 387 -17.79 -8.33 18.24
N ARG A 388 -17.49 -8.22 19.54
CA ARG A 388 -16.22 -8.68 20.11
C ARG A 388 -16.08 -10.21 20.02
N ASP A 389 -17.16 -10.95 20.27
CA ASP A 389 -17.17 -12.42 20.15
C ASP A 389 -17.05 -12.89 18.69
N PHE A 390 -17.61 -12.12 17.75
CA PHE A 390 -17.35 -12.30 16.33
C PHE A 390 -15.87 -12.13 15.99
N PHE A 391 -15.23 -11.04 16.43
CA PHE A 391 -13.80 -10.82 16.19
C PHE A 391 -12.91 -11.89 16.83
N GLU A 392 -13.25 -12.40 18.01
CA GLU A 392 -12.51 -13.51 18.62
C GLU A 392 -12.63 -14.80 17.80
N ARG A 393 -13.81 -15.11 17.25
CA ARG A 393 -13.98 -16.26 16.36
C ARG A 393 -13.23 -16.09 15.04
N GLU A 394 -13.29 -14.92 14.43
CA GLU A 394 -12.49 -14.60 13.23
C GLU A 394 -10.99 -14.75 13.50
N MET A 395 -10.52 -14.29 14.67
CA MET A 395 -9.12 -14.44 15.08
C MET A 395 -8.72 -15.90 15.12
N TYR A 396 -9.46 -16.77 15.82
CA TYR A 396 -9.14 -18.20 15.86
C TYR A 396 -9.20 -18.85 14.48
N ALA A 397 -10.20 -18.51 13.66
CA ALA A 397 -10.33 -19.04 12.31
C ALA A 397 -9.11 -18.68 11.44
N ILE A 398 -8.65 -17.42 11.46
CA ILE A 398 -7.44 -16.98 10.73
C ILE A 398 -6.19 -17.74 11.19
N LEU A 399 -6.04 -17.93 12.51
CA LEU A 399 -4.88 -18.62 13.08
C LEU A 399 -4.87 -20.10 12.72
N ASP A 400 -6.05 -20.72 12.63
CA ASP A 400 -6.22 -22.13 12.25
C ASP A 400 -6.01 -22.35 10.76
N GLU A 401 -6.60 -21.49 9.92
CA GLU A 401 -6.56 -21.62 8.47
C GLU A 401 -5.15 -21.28 7.93
N TYR A 402 -4.59 -20.14 8.32
CA TYR A 402 -3.39 -19.59 7.68
C TYR A 402 -2.12 -19.73 8.52
N GLY A 403 -2.19 -20.38 9.69
CA GLY A 403 -1.11 -20.34 10.66
C GLY A 403 0.18 -21.06 10.25
N ASN A 404 0.10 -22.01 9.30
CA ASN A 404 1.26 -22.76 8.79
C ASN A 404 2.15 -21.93 7.83
N HIS A 405 1.61 -20.88 7.22
CA HIS A 405 2.33 -20.05 6.26
C HIS A 405 3.52 -19.32 6.90
N PRO A 406 4.77 -19.53 6.44
CA PRO A 406 5.94 -18.84 6.99
C PRO A 406 5.94 -17.33 6.77
N SER A 407 5.22 -16.82 5.77
CA SER A 407 5.05 -15.37 5.52
C SER A 407 4.21 -14.67 6.58
N PHE A 408 3.33 -15.37 7.30
CA PHE A 408 2.46 -14.78 8.31
C PHE A 408 3.22 -14.55 9.64
N ILE A 409 3.93 -13.42 9.70
CA ILE A 409 4.84 -13.12 10.81
C ILE A 409 4.30 -12.11 11.83
N LEU A 410 3.29 -11.30 11.46
CA LEU A 410 2.65 -10.30 12.31
C LEU A 410 1.13 -10.40 12.23
N MET A 411 0.45 -10.26 13.36
CA MET A 411 -1.01 -10.09 13.41
C MET A 411 -1.39 -8.93 14.31
N CYS A 412 -2.39 -8.16 13.90
CA CYS A 412 -2.98 -7.12 14.73
C CYS A 412 -4.49 -7.23 14.76
N ASN A 413 -5.15 -6.77 15.82
CA ASN A 413 -6.61 -6.77 15.84
C ASN A 413 -7.21 -5.87 14.77
N GLY A 414 -6.54 -4.80 14.31
CA GLY A 414 -7.13 -3.89 13.34
C GLY A 414 -6.42 -2.55 13.19
N ASN A 415 -7.10 -1.61 12.54
CA ASN A 415 -6.59 -0.28 12.24
C ASN A 415 -7.18 0.82 13.14
N GLU A 416 -6.32 1.69 13.65
CA GLU A 416 -6.64 2.94 14.34
C GLU A 416 -7.85 2.86 15.29
N ASN A 417 -7.90 1.80 16.10
CA ASN A 417 -9.04 1.54 16.98
C ASN A 417 -9.09 2.53 18.14
N GLU A 418 -10.29 2.90 18.57
CA GLU A 418 -10.54 3.75 19.74
C GLU A 418 -11.55 3.08 20.68
N GLY A 419 -11.54 3.46 21.96
CA GLY A 419 -12.36 2.85 23.02
C GLY A 419 -11.52 2.10 24.05
N ASP A 420 -12.02 0.96 24.54
CA ASP A 420 -11.39 0.20 25.62
C ASP A 420 -10.27 -0.73 25.13
N PHE A 421 -9.02 -0.27 25.21
CA PHE A 421 -7.84 -1.05 24.82
C PHE A 421 -7.60 -2.31 25.66
N ARG A 422 -8.23 -2.45 26.85
CA ARG A 422 -8.14 -3.70 27.62
C ARG A 422 -8.80 -4.88 26.90
N VAL A 423 -9.81 -4.61 26.09
CA VAL A 423 -10.48 -5.61 25.26
C VAL A 423 -9.58 -6.07 24.11
N LEU A 424 -8.86 -5.13 23.47
CA LEU A 424 -7.88 -5.47 22.43
C LEU A 424 -6.71 -6.26 23.01
N GLU A 425 -6.23 -5.87 24.19
CA GLU A 425 -5.17 -6.57 24.91
C GLU A 425 -5.58 -7.99 25.31
N ASP A 426 -6.84 -8.21 25.72
CA ASP A 426 -7.39 -9.56 25.98
C ASP A 426 -7.30 -10.45 24.74
N LEU A 427 -7.74 -9.95 23.58
CA LEU A 427 -7.66 -10.68 22.31
C LEU A 427 -6.21 -11.02 21.95
N VAL A 428 -5.27 -10.08 22.12
CA VAL A 428 -3.85 -10.32 21.89
C VAL A 428 -3.30 -11.44 22.79
N LYS A 429 -3.59 -11.40 24.10
CA LYS A 429 -3.13 -12.44 25.05
C LYS A 429 -3.69 -13.82 24.69
N LYS A 430 -4.94 -13.87 24.25
CA LYS A 430 -5.59 -15.09 23.79
C LYS A 430 -4.94 -15.63 22.51
N ALA A 431 -4.67 -14.76 21.54
CA ALA A 431 -3.97 -15.12 20.31
C ALA A 431 -2.57 -15.67 20.59
N GLN A 432 -1.78 -14.97 21.43
CA GLN A 432 -0.43 -15.37 21.84
C GLN A 432 -0.41 -16.74 22.51
N THR A 433 -1.41 -17.03 23.35
CA THR A 433 -1.54 -18.33 24.04
C THR A 433 -1.93 -19.44 23.08
N TYR A 434 -2.79 -19.12 22.11
CA TYR A 434 -3.31 -20.09 21.15
C TYR A 434 -2.28 -20.47 20.07
N ASP A 435 -1.53 -19.49 19.57
CA ASP A 435 -0.53 -19.69 18.53
C ASP A 435 0.63 -18.70 18.66
N ASN A 436 1.81 -19.19 19.01
CA ASN A 436 3.01 -18.37 19.25
C ASN A 436 3.97 -18.32 18.05
N ARG A 437 3.53 -18.72 16.85
CA ARG A 437 4.38 -18.77 15.65
C ARG A 437 4.70 -17.41 15.03
N ARG A 438 4.08 -16.32 15.52
CA ARG A 438 4.12 -14.94 15.02
C ARG A 438 3.99 -13.93 16.17
N LEU A 439 4.21 -12.64 15.88
CA LEU A 439 4.07 -11.56 16.88
C LEU A 439 2.71 -10.86 16.77
N TYR A 440 2.24 -10.34 17.91
CA TYR A 440 0.92 -9.72 18.03
C TYR A 440 0.98 -8.27 18.52
N SER A 441 0.01 -7.48 18.09
CA SER A 441 -0.23 -6.11 18.57
C SER A 441 -1.73 -5.81 18.69
N ALA A 442 -2.11 -4.98 19.65
CA ALA A 442 -3.49 -4.68 19.99
C ALA A 442 -4.19 -3.80 18.95
N SER A 443 -3.48 -2.85 18.35
CA SER A 443 -3.98 -2.01 17.26
C SER A 443 -2.80 -1.49 16.43
N THR A 444 -3.03 -1.36 15.13
CA THR A 444 -2.20 -0.47 14.34
C THR A 444 -2.62 0.96 14.67
N ALA A 445 -1.63 1.80 14.94
CA ALA A 445 -1.71 3.13 15.53
C ALA A 445 -2.39 3.16 16.91
N ARG A 446 -2.48 4.39 17.46
CA ARG A 446 -3.12 4.69 18.75
C ARG A 446 -2.34 4.12 19.93
N THR A 447 -2.97 3.38 20.84
CA THR A 447 -2.37 3.08 22.16
C THR A 447 -1.50 1.83 22.12
N HIS A 448 -0.25 1.95 22.59
CA HIS A 448 0.63 0.82 22.92
C HIS A 448 0.18 0.17 24.23
N VAL A 449 0.02 -1.16 24.26
CA VAL A 449 -0.36 -1.92 25.46
C VAL A 449 0.74 -2.89 25.88
N ALA A 450 0.72 -3.32 27.14
CA ALA A 450 1.77 -4.16 27.70
C ALA A 450 1.93 -5.55 27.03
N ALA A 451 0.89 -6.04 26.36
CA ALA A 451 0.93 -7.31 25.62
C ALA A 451 1.50 -7.18 24.20
N ASP A 452 1.73 -5.97 23.71
CA ASP A 452 2.26 -5.75 22.36
C ASP A 452 3.68 -6.30 22.24
N GLN A 453 3.93 -7.07 21.18
CA GLN A 453 5.26 -7.58 20.83
C GLN A 453 5.93 -6.77 19.71
N PHE A 454 5.16 -5.88 19.07
CA PHE A 454 5.59 -4.86 18.13
C PHE A 454 4.57 -3.71 18.18
N TYR A 455 4.96 -2.53 17.73
CA TYR A 455 4.09 -1.36 17.73
C TYR A 455 4.16 -0.63 16.39
N THR A 456 3.05 -0.64 15.65
CA THR A 456 2.92 0.10 14.38
C THR A 456 2.19 1.40 14.68
N SER A 457 2.80 2.58 14.50
CA SER A 457 2.12 3.84 14.85
C SER A 457 2.66 5.06 14.10
N HIS A 458 1.90 6.15 14.20
CA HIS A 458 2.29 7.50 13.78
C HIS A 458 3.26 8.16 14.77
N VAL A 459 3.01 7.90 16.05
CA VAL A 459 3.63 8.59 17.18
C VAL A 459 3.87 7.57 18.29
N SER A 460 5.03 7.66 18.92
CA SER A 460 5.33 6.94 20.15
C SER A 460 5.17 7.86 21.36
N GLU A 461 5.29 7.31 22.57
CA GLU A 461 5.37 8.12 23.81
C GLU A 461 6.51 9.16 23.77
N LYS A 462 7.50 9.01 22.87
CA LYS A 462 8.67 9.88 22.73
C LYS A 462 8.53 10.91 21.62
N GLY A 463 7.48 10.83 20.79
CA GLY A 463 7.21 11.76 19.69
C GLY A 463 6.94 11.07 18.36
N TRP A 464 6.83 11.85 17.28
CA TRP A 464 6.53 11.36 15.93
C TRP A 464 7.60 10.39 15.42
N ILE A 465 7.14 9.32 14.77
CA ILE A 465 7.99 8.27 14.16
C ILE A 465 7.76 8.15 12.65
N THR A 466 6.70 8.74 12.12
CA THR A 466 6.40 8.79 10.69
C THR A 466 7.03 10.00 10.01
N VAL A 467 7.27 9.86 8.70
CA VAL A 467 7.80 10.92 7.84
C VAL A 467 6.83 11.14 6.68
N TYR A 468 6.15 12.29 6.67
CA TYR A 468 5.18 12.62 5.61
C TYR A 468 5.77 13.47 4.48
N GLU A 469 6.86 14.17 4.71
CA GLU A 469 7.53 15.00 3.72
C GLU A 469 9.03 15.10 4.00
N GLY A 470 9.80 15.28 2.92
CA GLY A 470 11.20 15.64 3.00
C GLY A 470 11.41 17.11 3.36
N LYS A 471 12.65 17.43 3.68
CA LYS A 471 13.12 18.80 3.94
C LYS A 471 14.32 19.06 3.03
N PRO A 472 14.70 20.33 2.77
CA PRO A 472 15.91 20.64 2.00
C PRO A 472 17.20 20.36 2.80
N SER A 473 17.17 19.34 3.65
CA SER A 473 18.21 18.82 4.54
C SER A 473 17.91 17.35 4.85
N THR A 474 18.94 16.51 4.84
CA THR A 474 18.85 15.09 5.19
C THR A 474 19.59 14.75 6.47
N ASP A 475 20.16 15.75 7.15
CA ASP A 475 20.93 15.58 8.38
C ASP A 475 20.02 15.47 9.62
N TRP A 476 19.20 14.41 9.64
CA TRP A 476 18.30 14.08 10.73
C TRP A 476 17.86 12.60 10.64
N ASP A 477 17.36 12.09 11.77
CA ASP A 477 16.76 10.77 11.93
C ASP A 477 15.72 10.79 13.05
N LEU A 478 15.08 9.65 13.29
CA LEU A 478 14.04 9.46 14.31
C LEU A 478 14.47 8.46 15.39
N ASN A 479 15.78 8.34 15.65
CA ASN A 479 16.30 7.31 16.55
C ASN A 479 15.76 7.45 17.97
N LYS A 480 15.65 8.70 18.43
CA LYS A 480 15.14 9.02 19.77
C LYS A 480 13.67 8.64 19.93
N THR A 481 12.84 8.90 18.92
CA THR A 481 11.39 8.69 18.98
C THR A 481 11.01 7.23 18.73
N SER A 482 11.79 6.50 17.93
CA SER A 482 11.53 5.08 17.62
C SER A 482 12.06 4.10 18.67
N ALA A 483 12.95 4.54 19.57
CA ALA A 483 13.56 3.68 20.58
C ALA A 483 12.66 3.47 21.80
N ILE A 484 11.58 2.69 21.67
CA ILE A 484 10.74 2.23 22.80
C ILE A 484 11.06 0.77 23.19
N ASP A 485 10.21 0.16 23.99
CA ASP A 485 10.33 -1.18 24.58
C ASP A 485 10.10 -2.35 23.60
N VAL A 486 9.47 -2.08 22.46
CA VAL A 486 9.20 -3.05 21.39
C VAL A 486 9.68 -2.54 20.03
N PRO A 487 9.81 -3.42 19.01
CA PRO A 487 10.04 -3.00 17.63
C PRO A 487 8.96 -2.04 17.14
N VAL A 488 9.38 -0.92 16.58
CA VAL A 488 8.49 0.14 16.10
C VAL A 488 8.44 0.16 14.59
N ILE A 489 7.24 0.21 14.02
CA ILE A 489 7.02 0.31 12.58
C ILE A 489 6.30 1.64 12.32
N ALA A 490 6.91 2.51 11.51
CA ALA A 490 6.27 3.78 11.13
C ALA A 490 5.03 3.50 10.26
N HIS A 491 3.87 3.89 10.77
CA HIS A 491 2.57 3.63 10.16
C HIS A 491 2.26 4.63 9.05
N GLU A 492 1.85 4.13 7.88
CA GLU A 492 1.35 4.95 6.75
C GLU A 492 2.19 6.19 6.44
N THR A 493 3.49 6.00 6.28
CA THR A 493 4.42 7.09 5.97
C THR A 493 4.34 7.49 4.48
N GLY A 494 4.77 8.70 4.14
CA GLY A 494 4.86 9.16 2.74
C GLY A 494 3.51 9.33 2.02
N GLN A 495 2.63 10.21 2.52
CA GLN A 495 1.28 10.39 1.96
C GLN A 495 1.15 11.73 1.22
N ARG A 496 1.62 11.81 -0.03
CA ARG A 496 1.50 13.02 -0.85
C ARG A 496 0.78 12.68 -2.14
N CYS A 497 -0.37 13.31 -2.38
CA CYS A 497 -1.11 13.04 -3.61
C CYS A 497 -0.51 13.79 -4.79
N MET A 498 -0.61 13.14 -5.95
CA MET A 498 -0.29 13.71 -7.24
C MET A 498 -1.58 13.93 -8.05
N TYR A 499 -1.45 14.61 -9.18
CA TYR A 499 -2.57 14.81 -10.10
C TYR A 499 -2.91 13.49 -10.82
N PRO A 500 -4.20 13.13 -11.03
CA PRO A 500 -4.59 11.85 -11.61
C PRO A 500 -4.09 11.66 -13.05
N ASN A 501 -3.78 10.42 -13.40
CA ASN A 501 -3.48 10.01 -14.77
C ASN A 501 -4.77 9.57 -15.50
N PHE A 502 -5.35 10.44 -16.32
CA PHE A 502 -6.59 10.11 -17.02
C PHE A 502 -6.46 8.98 -18.06
N GLU A 503 -5.25 8.61 -18.49
CA GLU A 503 -5.05 7.44 -19.35
C GLU A 503 -5.41 6.11 -18.65
N GLU A 504 -5.50 6.11 -17.31
CA GLU A 504 -5.88 4.94 -16.52
C GLU A 504 -7.34 4.52 -16.75
N ILE A 505 -8.21 5.45 -17.16
CA ILE A 505 -9.66 5.22 -17.37
C ILE A 505 -9.93 3.96 -18.20
N LYS A 506 -9.12 3.71 -19.25
CA LYS A 506 -9.30 2.57 -20.17
C LYS A 506 -9.07 1.20 -19.53
N LYS A 507 -8.46 1.13 -18.34
CA LYS A 507 -8.20 -0.12 -17.60
C LYS A 507 -9.43 -0.63 -16.86
N TYR A 508 -10.36 0.25 -16.51
CA TYR A 508 -11.56 -0.06 -15.75
C TYR A 508 -12.63 -0.71 -16.63
N THR A 509 -12.41 -1.98 -16.95
CA THR A 509 -13.28 -2.77 -17.86
C THR A 509 -14.27 -3.68 -17.11
N GLY A 510 -14.07 -3.89 -15.81
CA GLY A 510 -14.86 -4.80 -14.98
C GLY A 510 -16.06 -4.16 -14.30
N VAL A 511 -16.34 -4.54 -13.06
CA VAL A 511 -17.56 -4.13 -12.34
C VAL A 511 -17.54 -2.69 -11.82
N LEU A 512 -16.35 -2.11 -11.62
CA LEU A 512 -16.17 -0.73 -11.16
C LEU A 512 -15.83 0.22 -12.33
N GLU A 513 -16.38 1.43 -12.26
CA GLU A 513 -16.17 2.51 -13.21
C GLU A 513 -15.51 3.74 -12.54
N PRO A 514 -14.54 4.40 -13.19
CA PRO A 514 -13.81 5.53 -12.64
C PRO A 514 -14.55 6.85 -12.91
N ARG A 515 -15.81 6.95 -12.47
CA ARG A 515 -16.67 8.12 -12.77
C ARG A 515 -16.16 9.43 -12.16
N ASN A 516 -15.43 9.34 -11.06
CA ASN A 516 -14.62 10.41 -10.48
C ASN A 516 -13.64 11.01 -11.50
N PHE A 517 -12.93 10.18 -12.29
CA PHE A 517 -11.94 10.67 -13.27
C PHE A 517 -12.60 11.55 -14.34
N TYR A 518 -13.77 11.16 -14.86
CA TYR A 518 -14.52 11.98 -15.82
C TYR A 518 -14.97 13.31 -15.20
N THR A 519 -15.43 13.28 -13.95
CA THR A 519 -15.80 14.49 -13.21
C THR A 519 -14.61 15.45 -13.10
N PHE A 520 -13.42 14.94 -12.80
CA PHE A 520 -12.20 15.75 -12.72
C PHE A 520 -11.80 16.33 -14.09
N GLN A 521 -11.90 15.52 -15.17
CA GLN A 521 -11.65 15.99 -16.54
C GLN A 521 -12.59 17.13 -16.95
N GLU A 522 -13.88 16.99 -16.67
CA GLU A 522 -14.88 18.01 -16.99
C GLU A 522 -14.61 19.32 -16.24
N ARG A 523 -14.30 19.24 -14.95
CA ARG A 523 -13.93 20.41 -14.13
C ARG A 523 -12.66 21.09 -14.66
N LEU A 524 -11.64 20.31 -15.02
CA LEU A 524 -10.40 20.83 -15.60
C LEU A 524 -10.63 21.50 -16.97
N ALA A 525 -11.47 20.89 -17.82
CA ALA A 525 -11.87 21.45 -19.11
C ALA A 525 -12.64 22.75 -18.96
N LYS A 526 -13.57 22.84 -17.98
CA LYS A 526 -14.32 24.06 -17.67
C LYS A 526 -13.40 25.23 -17.31
N HIS A 527 -12.26 24.96 -16.69
CA HIS A 527 -11.24 25.97 -16.36
C HIS A 527 -10.16 26.16 -17.43
N GLY A 528 -10.31 25.52 -18.60
CA GLY A 528 -9.46 25.73 -19.77
C GLY A 528 -8.06 25.12 -19.65
N MET A 529 -7.90 24.08 -18.82
CA MET A 529 -6.59 23.46 -18.54
C MET A 529 -6.52 21.98 -18.94
N LEU A 530 -7.50 21.44 -19.68
CA LEU A 530 -7.51 20.02 -20.05
C LEU A 530 -6.25 19.59 -20.82
N SER A 531 -5.70 20.48 -21.67
CA SER A 531 -4.46 20.21 -22.40
C SER A 531 -3.21 20.10 -21.50
N GLN A 532 -3.27 20.59 -20.26
CA GLN A 532 -2.19 20.51 -19.28
C GLN A 532 -2.30 19.28 -18.37
N ALA A 533 -3.35 18.45 -18.48
CA ALA A 533 -3.58 17.33 -17.57
C ALA A 533 -2.37 16.38 -17.48
N GLN A 534 -1.78 16.03 -18.62
CA GLN A 534 -0.61 15.16 -18.66
C GLN A 534 0.62 15.81 -18.04
N ASP A 535 0.81 17.11 -18.23
CA ASP A 535 1.92 17.86 -17.63
C ASP A 535 1.74 17.99 -16.12
N PHE A 536 0.51 18.16 -15.62
CA PHE A 536 0.21 18.16 -14.20
C PHE A 536 0.53 16.80 -13.57
N PHE A 537 0.07 15.71 -14.19
CA PHE A 537 0.40 14.36 -13.74
C PHE A 537 1.91 14.13 -13.71
N ARG A 538 2.64 14.50 -14.78
CA ARG A 538 4.10 14.34 -14.83
C ARG A 538 4.83 15.18 -13.79
N ALA A 539 4.48 16.46 -13.64
CA ALA A 539 5.14 17.36 -12.71
C ALA A 539 4.90 16.97 -11.25
N THR A 540 3.65 16.69 -10.90
CA THR A 540 3.30 16.21 -9.54
C THR A 540 3.87 14.83 -9.26
N GLY A 541 3.86 13.92 -10.22
CA GLY A 541 4.44 12.59 -10.07
C GLY A 541 5.96 12.61 -9.87
N ALA A 542 6.70 13.40 -10.64
CA ALA A 542 8.15 13.60 -10.44
C ALA A 542 8.45 14.18 -9.05
N HIS A 543 7.63 15.13 -8.60
CA HIS A 543 7.75 15.69 -7.26
C HIS A 543 7.42 14.67 -6.16
N THR A 544 6.41 13.80 -6.33
CA THR A 544 6.13 12.72 -5.38
C THR A 544 7.29 11.72 -5.31
N VAL A 545 7.92 11.36 -6.44
CA VAL A 545 9.11 10.50 -6.46
C VAL A 545 10.25 11.13 -5.65
N LEU A 546 10.46 12.44 -5.77
CA LEU A 546 11.44 13.19 -4.97
C LEU A 546 11.13 13.10 -3.47
N GLN A 547 9.87 13.32 -3.08
CA GLN A 547 9.43 13.23 -1.68
C GLN A 547 9.60 11.81 -1.12
N TYR A 548 9.24 10.79 -1.90
CA TYR A 548 9.32 9.38 -1.48
C TYR A 548 10.77 8.96 -1.24
N LYS A 549 11.70 9.40 -2.09
CA LYS A 549 13.14 9.18 -1.84
C LYS A 549 13.57 9.73 -0.48
N GLU A 550 13.17 10.95 -0.13
CA GLU A 550 13.55 11.54 1.17
C GLU A 550 12.87 10.86 2.35
N VAL A 551 11.59 10.50 2.21
CA VAL A 551 10.83 9.76 3.23
C VAL A 551 11.50 8.42 3.50
N ASN A 552 11.77 7.65 2.45
CA ASN A 552 12.42 6.35 2.54
C ASN A 552 13.78 6.49 3.23
N GLU A 553 14.66 7.35 2.74
CA GLU A 553 16.01 7.47 3.30
C GLU A 553 16.03 7.98 4.75
N ALA A 554 15.08 8.84 5.14
CA ALA A 554 14.96 9.27 6.53
C ALA A 554 14.60 8.12 7.48
N LEU A 555 13.70 7.25 7.04
CA LEU A 555 13.33 6.05 7.79
C LEU A 555 14.49 5.05 7.81
N LEU A 556 15.21 4.86 6.71
CA LEU A 556 16.39 3.99 6.64
C LEU A 556 17.59 4.52 7.44
N ARG A 557 17.72 5.85 7.64
CA ARG A 557 18.71 6.45 8.57
C ARG A 557 18.42 6.16 10.04
N THR A 558 17.20 5.74 10.36
CA THR A 558 16.73 5.54 11.74
C THR A 558 17.01 4.11 12.19
N SER A 559 18.20 3.88 12.75
CA SER A 559 18.69 2.57 13.21
C SER A 559 17.90 1.93 14.35
N THR A 560 17.05 2.67 15.05
CA THR A 560 16.14 2.12 16.07
C THR A 560 14.71 1.89 15.57
N SER A 561 14.46 2.09 14.27
CA SER A 561 13.18 1.76 13.63
C SER A 561 13.16 0.30 13.20
N GLY A 562 12.11 -0.43 13.56
CA GLY A 562 11.86 -1.80 13.11
C GLY A 562 11.31 -1.88 11.68
N GLY A 563 10.90 -0.76 11.10
CA GLY A 563 10.37 -0.71 9.74
C GLY A 563 9.50 0.50 9.46
N PHE A 564 8.87 0.47 8.28
CA PHE A 564 7.81 1.39 7.90
C PHE A 564 6.78 0.70 7.02
N GLN A 565 5.60 1.30 6.95
CA GLN A 565 4.53 0.94 6.04
C GLN A 565 4.17 2.20 5.26
N LEU A 566 4.39 2.21 3.95
CA LEU A 566 3.85 3.25 3.07
C LEU A 566 2.34 3.14 3.05
N LEU A 567 1.64 4.27 3.04
CA LEU A 567 0.19 4.29 2.79
C LEU A 567 -0.12 3.84 1.34
N GLY A 568 0.82 3.98 0.43
CA GLY A 568 0.67 3.30 -0.84
C GLY A 568 1.94 3.27 -1.65
N LEU A 569 2.35 2.07 -2.04
CA LEU A 569 3.11 1.91 -3.28
C LEU A 569 2.17 2.05 -4.49
N SER A 570 0.92 1.59 -4.35
CA SER A 570 -0.19 1.73 -5.31
C SER A 570 -1.19 2.81 -4.87
N ASP A 571 -1.98 3.29 -5.83
CA ASP A 571 -3.06 4.22 -5.57
C ASP A 571 -4.19 3.60 -4.75
N PHE A 572 -4.83 4.44 -3.95
CA PHE A 572 -5.96 4.07 -3.12
C PHE A 572 -7.22 4.78 -3.62
N PRO A 573 -8.10 4.10 -4.39
CA PRO A 573 -9.28 4.73 -4.97
C PRO A 573 -10.40 5.00 -3.94
N GLY A 574 -10.33 4.42 -2.74
CA GLY A 574 -11.30 4.65 -1.67
C GLY A 574 -11.07 5.98 -0.94
N GLN A 575 -12.03 6.34 -0.07
CA GLN A 575 -11.96 7.45 0.88
C GLN A 575 -11.45 8.77 0.28
N GLY A 576 -11.98 9.19 -0.87
CA GLY A 576 -11.59 10.44 -1.51
C GLY A 576 -10.62 10.31 -2.69
N SER A 577 -10.38 9.09 -3.20
CA SER A 577 -9.47 8.82 -4.34
C SER A 577 -8.05 9.36 -4.14
N ALA A 578 -7.30 8.72 -3.25
CA ALA A 578 -5.92 9.10 -2.93
C ALA A 578 -4.92 8.61 -4.00
N PHE A 579 -4.55 9.51 -4.92
CA PHE A 579 -3.48 9.29 -5.90
C PHE A 579 -2.09 9.46 -5.28
N VAL A 580 -1.72 8.61 -4.33
CA VAL A 580 -0.44 8.66 -3.60
C VAL A 580 0.62 7.73 -4.17
N GLY A 581 0.21 6.66 -4.86
CA GLY A 581 1.10 5.59 -5.29
C GLY A 581 1.95 5.97 -6.49
N ILE A 582 3.15 5.41 -6.57
CA ILE A 582 3.95 5.40 -7.82
C ILE A 582 3.44 4.34 -8.81
N LEU A 583 2.61 3.41 -8.33
CA LEU A 583 1.82 2.46 -9.09
C LEU A 583 0.35 2.89 -9.08
N ASP A 584 -0.40 2.49 -10.10
CA ASP A 584 -1.85 2.69 -10.14
C ASP A 584 -2.61 1.65 -9.29
N ALA A 585 -3.94 1.73 -9.29
CA ALA A 585 -4.82 0.82 -8.56
C ALA A 585 -4.74 -0.66 -9.04
N PHE A 586 -4.06 -0.93 -10.15
CA PHE A 586 -3.83 -2.27 -10.71
C PHE A 586 -2.43 -2.82 -10.38
N TRP A 587 -1.65 -2.10 -9.57
CA TRP A 587 -0.24 -2.36 -9.26
C TRP A 587 0.67 -2.25 -10.48
N GLU A 588 0.29 -1.46 -11.48
CA GLU A 588 1.09 -1.23 -12.68
C GLU A 588 1.85 0.11 -12.61
N SER A 589 3.02 0.16 -13.26
CA SER A 589 3.84 1.37 -13.26
C SER A 589 3.13 2.53 -13.93
N LYS A 590 3.11 3.68 -13.26
CA LYS A 590 2.68 4.96 -13.83
C LYS A 590 3.72 5.60 -14.77
N GLY A 591 4.90 4.98 -14.94
CA GLY A 591 6.00 5.53 -15.75
C GLY A 591 6.75 6.69 -15.10
N LEU A 592 6.56 6.93 -13.79
CA LEU A 592 7.19 8.01 -13.04
C LEU A 592 8.61 7.67 -12.57
N VAL A 593 8.86 6.42 -12.21
CA VAL A 593 10.16 5.91 -11.75
C VAL A 593 10.24 4.41 -12.00
N THR A 594 11.42 3.93 -12.42
CA THR A 594 11.65 2.48 -12.59
C THR A 594 11.91 1.81 -11.24
N PRO A 595 11.64 0.51 -11.08
CA PRO A 595 11.97 -0.23 -9.86
C PRO A 595 13.46 -0.08 -9.48
N GLU A 596 14.38 -0.16 -10.45
CA GLU A 596 15.82 -0.06 -10.22
C GLU A 596 16.20 1.31 -9.64
N LYS A 597 15.60 2.39 -10.15
CA LYS A 597 15.86 3.74 -9.64
C LYS A 597 15.24 3.94 -8.25
N TYR A 598 14.03 3.45 -8.02
CA TYR A 598 13.37 3.53 -6.72
C TYR A 598 14.18 2.81 -5.63
N ARG A 599 14.77 1.65 -5.98
CA ARG A 599 15.62 0.84 -5.10
C ARG A 599 16.88 1.57 -4.60
N GLU A 600 17.35 2.60 -5.29
CA GLU A 600 18.47 3.43 -4.79
C GLU A 600 18.10 4.13 -3.47
N SER A 601 16.81 4.27 -3.16
CA SER A 601 16.29 4.83 -1.90
C SER A 601 15.57 3.81 -1.00
N CYS A 602 15.22 2.63 -1.53
CA CYS A 602 14.47 1.60 -0.82
C CYS A 602 14.89 0.20 -1.30
N ALA A 603 15.92 -0.36 -0.68
CA ALA A 603 16.41 -1.70 -0.96
C ALA A 603 16.99 -2.32 0.31
N PRO A 604 17.31 -3.62 0.34
CA PRO A 604 18.02 -4.23 1.46
C PRO A 604 19.35 -3.57 1.81
N ILE A 605 19.98 -2.89 0.84
CA ILE A 605 21.22 -2.14 1.03
C ILE A 605 21.10 -0.81 0.30
N VAL A 606 21.24 0.31 1.03
CA VAL A 606 21.09 1.67 0.50
C VAL A 606 22.23 2.55 1.02
N LEU A 607 22.89 3.29 0.13
CA LEU A 607 23.82 4.35 0.52
C LEU A 607 23.03 5.58 0.94
N LEU A 608 23.44 6.21 2.04
CA LEU A 608 22.77 7.35 2.64
C LEU A 608 23.71 8.56 2.66
N ALA A 609 23.16 9.76 2.58
CA ALA A 609 23.91 10.99 2.80
C ALA A 609 23.15 11.91 3.76
N ARG A 610 23.87 12.47 4.72
CA ARG A 610 23.43 13.57 5.57
C ARG A 610 23.98 14.88 5.00
N LEU A 611 23.07 15.66 4.43
CA LEU A 611 23.31 16.95 3.81
C LEU A 611 22.68 18.02 4.70
N PRO A 612 23.45 18.99 5.23
CA PRO A 612 22.90 20.05 6.06
C PRO A 612 21.89 20.92 5.32
N LYS A 613 22.13 21.16 4.01
CA LYS A 613 21.25 21.91 3.12
C LYS A 613 21.44 21.47 1.66
N ARG A 614 20.55 21.92 0.77
CA ARG A 614 20.60 21.63 -0.68
C ARG A 614 21.05 22.80 -1.55
N VAL A 615 21.04 24.01 -1.01
CA VAL A 615 21.35 25.23 -1.76
C VAL A 615 22.55 25.95 -1.15
N TYR A 616 23.52 26.29 -2.00
CA TYR A 616 24.82 26.85 -1.63
C TYR A 616 25.18 28.06 -2.48
N THR A 617 26.07 28.90 -1.97
CA THR A 617 26.87 29.81 -2.80
C THR A 617 28.25 29.22 -3.11
N ASN A 618 28.96 29.78 -4.07
CA ASN A 618 30.32 29.36 -4.44
C ASN A 618 31.40 29.73 -3.41
N GLU A 619 31.06 30.53 -2.40
CA GLU A 619 31.95 30.85 -1.27
C GLU A 619 31.88 29.80 -0.15
N GLU A 620 30.95 28.85 -0.24
CA GLU A 620 30.75 27.81 0.77
C GLU A 620 31.52 26.53 0.47
N THR A 621 31.55 25.65 1.46
CA THR A 621 32.05 24.28 1.34
C THR A 621 30.87 23.32 1.43
N PHE A 622 30.63 22.56 0.36
CA PHE A 622 29.67 21.46 0.40
C PHE A 622 30.21 20.34 1.27
N THR A 623 29.41 19.83 2.21
CA THR A 623 29.77 18.72 3.07
C THR A 623 28.65 17.68 3.11
N ALA A 624 29.01 16.42 2.95
CA ALA A 624 28.10 15.27 3.04
C ALA A 624 28.71 14.20 3.96
N GLN A 625 27.99 13.84 5.03
CA GLN A 625 28.33 12.64 5.79
C GLN A 625 27.66 11.44 5.12
N LEU A 626 28.48 10.57 4.55
CA LEU A 626 28.03 9.36 3.87
C LEU A 626 27.83 8.24 4.89
N GLY A 627 26.79 7.45 4.68
CA GLY A 627 26.45 6.29 5.48
C GLY A 627 25.86 5.17 4.63
N ILE A 628 25.47 4.09 5.30
CA ILE A 628 24.86 2.92 4.67
C ILE A 628 23.79 2.34 5.58
N TYR A 629 22.65 2.00 5.00
CA TYR A 629 21.67 1.08 5.55
C TYR A 629 21.95 -0.31 4.98
N HIS A 630 22.16 -1.31 5.84
CA HIS A 630 22.50 -2.67 5.41
C HIS A 630 21.69 -3.72 6.18
N TYR A 631 20.61 -4.19 5.56
CA TYR A 631 19.78 -5.32 6.01
C TYR A 631 19.75 -6.44 4.97
N GLY A 632 20.80 -6.53 4.14
CA GLY A 632 21.02 -7.65 3.23
C GLY A 632 21.34 -8.98 3.95
N PRO A 633 21.53 -10.07 3.20
CA PRO A 633 21.67 -11.42 3.77
C PRO A 633 23.03 -11.67 4.44
N GLU A 634 24.07 -10.93 4.09
CA GLU A 634 25.45 -11.20 4.51
C GLU A 634 26.23 -9.91 4.79
N ASN A 635 27.35 -10.02 5.51
CA ASN A 635 28.26 -8.89 5.76
C ASN A 635 28.88 -8.37 4.45
N LEU A 636 28.98 -7.05 4.31
CA LEU A 636 29.76 -6.47 3.21
C LEU A 636 31.24 -6.48 3.57
N LYS A 637 32.06 -7.03 2.67
CA LYS A 637 33.52 -7.06 2.84
C LYS A 637 34.09 -5.64 2.83
N LYS A 638 35.26 -5.45 3.46
CA LYS A 638 36.03 -4.21 3.38
C LYS A 638 36.23 -3.78 1.92
N GLY A 639 36.14 -2.49 1.65
CA GLY A 639 36.10 -1.99 0.29
C GLY A 639 36.35 -0.49 0.17
N LYS A 640 36.03 0.03 -1.01
CA LYS A 640 36.10 1.46 -1.31
C LYS A 640 34.73 1.96 -1.77
N LEU A 641 34.38 3.15 -1.29
CA LEU A 641 33.32 3.97 -1.85
C LEU A 641 33.96 4.98 -2.80
N SER A 642 33.46 5.05 -4.03
CA SER A 642 33.78 6.13 -4.97
C SER A 642 32.68 7.18 -4.93
N TRP A 643 33.07 8.45 -5.02
CA TRP A 643 32.14 9.56 -5.10
C TRP A 643 32.58 10.57 -6.16
N GLN A 644 31.61 11.25 -6.75
CA GLN A 644 31.82 12.38 -7.64
C GLN A 644 30.70 13.41 -7.48
N LEU A 645 31.05 14.69 -7.61
CA LEU A 645 30.11 15.79 -7.79
C LEU A 645 30.18 16.21 -9.25
N ILE A 646 29.08 16.02 -9.98
CA ILE A 646 28.97 16.31 -11.42
C ILE A 646 28.01 17.47 -11.65
N ASP A 647 28.20 18.24 -12.72
CA ASP A 647 27.22 19.23 -13.17
C ASP A 647 26.12 18.60 -14.06
N GLU A 648 25.14 19.41 -14.48
CA GLU A 648 24.05 18.96 -15.37
C GLU A 648 24.50 18.46 -16.74
N GLN A 649 25.70 18.84 -17.19
CA GLN A 649 26.28 18.34 -18.43
C GLN A 649 27.02 17.00 -18.24
N GLY A 650 27.07 16.50 -17.00
CA GLY A 650 27.78 15.27 -16.62
C GLY A 650 29.28 15.45 -16.45
N GLN A 651 29.78 16.69 -16.42
CA GLN A 651 31.20 16.96 -16.19
C GLN A 651 31.50 16.89 -14.68
N THR A 652 32.54 16.14 -14.34
CA THR A 652 33.01 16.02 -12.96
C THR A 652 33.64 17.33 -12.48
N PHE A 653 33.02 17.95 -11.47
CA PHE A 653 33.61 19.07 -10.74
C PHE A 653 34.70 18.59 -9.78
N ARG A 654 34.40 17.56 -8.98
CA ARG A 654 35.33 16.91 -8.05
C ARG A 654 34.96 15.43 -7.87
N SER A 655 35.94 14.60 -7.54
CA SER A 655 35.74 13.18 -7.25
C SER A 655 36.76 12.66 -6.25
N GLY A 656 36.47 11.54 -5.62
CA GLY A 656 37.39 10.89 -4.71
C GLY A 656 36.95 9.50 -4.29
N THR A 657 37.67 8.92 -3.33
CA THR A 657 37.35 7.61 -2.76
C THR A 657 37.52 7.63 -1.25
N LEU A 658 36.65 6.89 -0.54
CA LEU A 658 36.77 6.60 0.89
C LEU A 658 36.96 5.09 1.06
N SER A 659 37.79 4.67 2.01
CA SER A 659 37.89 3.25 2.39
C SER A 659 36.91 2.98 3.52
N HIS A 660 36.30 1.79 3.52
CA HIS A 660 35.44 1.34 4.61
C HIS A 660 35.85 -0.06 5.06
N ASP A 661 35.65 -0.35 6.34
CA ASP A 661 35.87 -1.66 6.92
C ASP A 661 34.75 -2.64 6.55
N LEU A 662 34.77 -3.84 7.16
CA LEU A 662 33.66 -4.77 7.05
C LEU A 662 32.39 -4.15 7.66
N ILE A 663 31.27 -4.18 6.93
CA ILE A 663 29.99 -3.64 7.38
C ILE A 663 29.08 -4.83 7.73
N PRO A 664 28.71 -5.02 9.01
CA PRO A 664 27.81 -6.09 9.42
C PRO A 664 26.42 -5.95 8.79
N TYR A 665 25.76 -7.06 8.48
CA TYR A 665 24.32 -7.01 8.16
C TYR A 665 23.50 -6.58 9.39
N SER A 666 22.26 -6.14 9.16
CA SER A 666 21.37 -5.57 10.18
C SER A 666 21.94 -4.34 10.89
N SER A 667 22.53 -3.42 10.12
CA SER A 667 23.16 -2.21 10.64
C SER A 667 22.85 -0.96 9.82
N VAL A 668 22.99 0.19 10.48
CA VAL A 668 23.11 1.50 9.83
C VAL A 668 24.44 2.10 10.30
N ASP A 669 25.34 2.39 9.37
CA ASP A 669 26.73 2.75 9.69
C ASP A 669 27.22 3.97 8.88
N SER A 670 28.30 4.59 9.34
CA SER A 670 28.96 5.73 8.71
C SER A 670 30.09 5.27 7.78
N LEU A 671 30.12 5.81 6.56
CA LEU A 671 31.17 5.55 5.56
C LEU A 671 32.21 6.67 5.45
N GLY A 672 31.96 7.81 6.10
CA GLY A 672 32.90 8.93 6.19
C GLY A 672 32.29 10.25 5.72
N ILE A 673 33.14 11.27 5.57
CA ILE A 673 32.71 12.63 5.23
C ILE A 673 33.39 13.05 3.92
N VAL A 674 32.60 13.62 3.01
CA VAL A 674 33.06 14.32 1.81
C VAL A 674 32.94 15.81 2.06
N SER A 675 34.00 16.56 1.78
CA SER A 675 34.04 18.03 1.92
C SER A 675 34.65 18.65 0.67
N ILE A 676 33.91 19.52 0.01
CA ILE A 676 34.23 20.08 -1.31
C ILE A 676 34.10 21.61 -1.27
N PRO A 677 35.22 22.35 -1.31
CA PRO A 677 35.17 23.80 -1.53
C PRO A 677 34.53 24.11 -2.89
N LEU A 678 33.55 25.02 -2.91
CA LEU A 678 32.82 25.38 -4.14
C LEU A 678 33.44 26.55 -4.91
N GLN A 679 34.62 27.01 -4.44
CA GLN A 679 35.46 28.01 -5.08
C GLN A 679 35.91 27.48 -6.46
N GLY A 680 35.25 27.96 -7.51
CA GLY A 680 35.43 27.48 -8.89
C GLY A 680 34.12 27.29 -9.66
N VAL A 681 32.97 27.34 -8.97
CA VAL A 681 31.67 27.43 -9.63
C VAL A 681 31.41 28.89 -10.04
N GLU A 682 31.42 29.14 -11.34
CA GLU A 682 31.28 30.49 -11.93
C GLU A 682 29.87 30.79 -12.45
N LYS A 683 29.08 29.74 -12.73
CA LYS A 683 27.70 29.86 -13.22
C LYS A 683 26.73 29.16 -12.27
N ALA A 684 25.52 29.69 -12.16
CA ALA A 684 24.45 29.03 -11.44
C ALA A 684 24.17 27.67 -12.09
N GLY A 685 24.09 26.61 -11.30
CA GLY A 685 23.90 25.26 -11.81
C GLY A 685 23.41 24.27 -10.76
N LYS A 686 22.77 23.21 -11.24
CA LYS A 686 22.52 22.01 -10.45
C LYS A 686 23.74 21.10 -10.52
N TYR A 687 24.07 20.50 -9.39
CA TYR A 687 25.14 19.53 -9.25
C TYR A 687 24.62 18.29 -8.54
N THR A 688 25.08 17.12 -8.94
CA THR A 688 24.64 15.84 -8.40
C THR A 688 25.81 15.14 -7.71
N LEU A 689 25.69 14.88 -6.40
CA LEU A 689 26.60 14.00 -5.69
C LEU A 689 26.21 12.56 -6.02
N GLN A 690 27.08 11.83 -6.72
CA GLN A 690 26.91 10.41 -6.97
C GLN A 690 27.88 9.61 -6.13
N VAL A 691 27.39 8.56 -5.47
CA VAL A 691 28.19 7.65 -4.65
C VAL A 691 27.95 6.21 -5.06
N GLN A 692 28.98 5.39 -4.98
CA GLN A 692 28.91 3.97 -5.35
C GLN A 692 29.89 3.12 -4.54
N ILE A 693 29.48 1.90 -4.21
CA ILE A 693 30.34 0.82 -3.73
C ILE A 693 30.23 -0.40 -4.67
N ALA A 694 30.89 -1.51 -4.32
CA ALA A 694 30.85 -2.75 -5.10
C ALA A 694 29.40 -3.28 -5.33
N ASN A 695 29.26 -4.19 -6.29
CA ASN A 695 27.98 -4.86 -6.63
C ASN A 695 26.87 -3.91 -7.12
N GLY A 696 27.23 -2.76 -7.69
CA GLY A 696 26.26 -1.84 -8.30
C GLY A 696 25.45 -1.01 -7.30
N ILE A 697 25.75 -1.09 -6.00
CA ILE A 697 25.07 -0.31 -4.96
C ILE A 697 25.51 1.14 -5.11
N ARG A 698 24.56 2.02 -5.45
CA ARG A 698 24.78 3.44 -5.71
C ARG A 698 23.61 4.27 -5.20
N ASN A 699 23.84 5.55 -5.00
CA ASN A 699 22.79 6.53 -4.77
C ASN A 699 23.28 7.93 -5.20
N GLU A 700 22.37 8.87 -5.30
CA GLU A 700 22.69 10.25 -5.68
C GLU A 700 21.79 11.30 -5.02
N TRP A 701 22.32 12.52 -4.91
CA TRP A 701 21.63 13.68 -4.31
C TRP A 701 21.97 14.96 -5.06
N ASP A 702 20.94 15.68 -5.49
CA ASP A 702 21.07 16.97 -6.15
C ASP A 702 21.27 18.10 -5.13
N ILE A 703 22.13 19.06 -5.50
CA ILE A 703 22.37 20.34 -4.84
C ILE A 703 22.39 21.47 -5.89
N TRP A 704 22.16 22.70 -5.46
CA TRP A 704 22.20 23.89 -6.32
C TRP A 704 23.23 24.87 -5.80
N ILE A 705 24.04 25.38 -6.72
CA ILE A 705 25.10 26.33 -6.41
C ILE A 705 24.84 27.62 -7.18
N TYR A 706 24.70 28.72 -6.45
CA TYR A 706 24.45 30.06 -6.98
C TYR A 706 25.64 30.97 -6.67
N PRO A 707 26.52 31.23 -7.65
CA PRO A 707 27.70 32.07 -7.44
C PRO A 707 27.36 33.46 -6.94
N ILE A 708 28.10 33.95 -5.95
CA ILE A 708 28.05 35.36 -5.58
C ILE A 708 28.74 36.14 -6.70
N GLN A 709 27.95 36.88 -7.47
CA GLN A 709 28.48 37.73 -8.53
C GLN A 709 28.62 39.17 -8.02
N LYS A 710 29.74 39.83 -8.34
CA LYS A 710 29.91 41.27 -8.12
C LYS A 710 29.07 42.02 -9.15
N ALA A 711 28.20 42.93 -8.70
CA ALA A 711 27.27 43.68 -9.55
C ALA A 711 27.98 44.35 -10.73
N ALA A 712 27.56 44.03 -11.96
CA ALA A 712 28.14 44.58 -13.19
C ALA A 712 27.08 45.13 -14.17
N HIS A 713 25.79 45.04 -13.84
CA HIS A 713 24.70 45.52 -14.69
C HIS A 713 23.79 46.47 -13.91
N GLU A 714 23.28 47.50 -14.58
CA GLU A 714 22.14 48.29 -14.09
C GLU A 714 20.95 47.33 -13.97
N GLU A 715 20.60 46.94 -12.74
CA GLU A 715 19.44 46.08 -12.51
C GLU A 715 18.16 46.82 -12.87
N MET A 716 17.34 46.19 -13.72
CA MET A 716 16.02 46.70 -14.06
C MET A 716 15.18 46.84 -12.79
N THR A 717 14.66 48.06 -12.56
CA THR A 717 13.81 48.35 -11.41
C THR A 717 12.44 47.68 -11.59
N TYR A 718 11.99 46.96 -10.56
CA TYR A 718 10.64 46.41 -10.48
C TYR A 718 9.74 47.34 -9.66
N VAL A 719 8.42 47.15 -9.80
CA VAL A 719 7.39 47.89 -9.05
C VAL A 719 6.68 46.95 -8.08
N HIS A 720 6.12 47.54 -7.01
CA HIS A 720 5.59 46.79 -5.87
C HIS A 720 4.06 46.71 -5.81
N SER A 721 3.39 47.47 -6.70
CA SER A 721 1.94 47.61 -6.70
C SER A 721 1.39 47.73 -8.13
N TRP A 722 0.13 47.36 -8.31
CA TRP A 722 -0.55 47.51 -9.61
C TRP A 722 -0.72 48.99 -9.97
N GLU A 723 -0.92 49.85 -8.98
CA GLU A 723 -1.02 51.30 -9.13
C GLU A 723 0.26 51.93 -9.70
N GLU A 724 1.43 51.41 -9.34
CA GLU A 724 2.72 51.81 -9.92
C GLU A 724 2.94 51.25 -11.33
N ALA A 725 2.52 49.99 -11.57
CA ALA A 725 2.71 49.31 -12.86
C ALA A 725 1.89 49.94 -13.99
N ARG A 726 0.63 50.27 -13.73
CA ARG A 726 -0.35 50.76 -14.70
C ARG A 726 0.11 51.96 -15.54
N PRO A 727 0.60 53.08 -14.96
CA PRO A 727 1.04 54.24 -15.75
C PRO A 727 2.27 53.95 -16.61
N LEU A 728 3.17 53.06 -16.17
CA LEU A 728 4.36 52.67 -16.93
C LEU A 728 3.99 51.84 -18.17
N LEU A 729 3.04 50.92 -18.03
CA LEU A 729 2.50 50.14 -19.14
C LEU A 729 1.80 51.03 -20.19
N ALA A 730 1.09 52.08 -19.75
CA ALA A 730 0.47 53.05 -20.64
C ALA A 730 1.50 53.84 -21.48
N GLN A 731 2.72 54.01 -20.96
CA GLN A 731 3.86 54.62 -21.67
C GLN A 731 4.61 53.64 -22.60
N GLY A 732 4.19 52.38 -22.66
CA GLY A 732 4.83 51.36 -23.49
C GLY A 732 6.06 50.69 -22.88
N LYS A 733 6.27 50.84 -21.56
CA LYS A 733 7.43 50.25 -20.88
C LYS A 733 7.27 48.76 -20.63
N HIS A 734 8.40 48.08 -20.44
CA HIS A 734 8.46 46.74 -19.85
C HIS A 734 8.40 46.87 -18.34
N VAL A 735 7.53 46.11 -17.68
CA VAL A 735 7.30 46.20 -16.23
C VAL A 735 7.39 44.82 -15.60
N LEU A 736 8.23 44.71 -14.57
CA LEU A 736 8.25 43.60 -13.63
C LEU A 736 7.48 44.04 -12.38
N LEU A 737 6.36 43.39 -12.10
CA LEU A 737 5.55 43.61 -10.92
C LEU A 737 5.80 42.50 -9.91
N ILE A 738 6.26 42.87 -8.71
CA ILE A 738 6.43 41.98 -7.56
C ILE A 738 5.59 42.53 -6.40
N PRO A 739 4.35 42.04 -6.21
CA PRO A 739 3.45 42.60 -5.20
C PRO A 739 3.99 42.45 -3.77
N ASP A 740 4.14 43.55 -3.03
CA ASP A 740 4.55 43.52 -1.60
C ASP A 740 3.47 42.95 -0.69
N LYS A 741 2.21 43.18 -1.06
CA LYS A 741 1.05 42.66 -0.36
C LYS A 741 0.54 41.44 -1.10
N LYS A 742 0.17 40.41 -0.34
CA LYS A 742 -0.62 39.30 -0.86
C LYS A 742 -1.91 39.87 -1.48
N PRO A 743 -2.13 39.74 -2.80
CA PRO A 743 -3.35 40.25 -3.43
C PRO A 743 -4.60 39.59 -2.84
N ALA A 744 -5.74 40.28 -2.84
CA ALA A 744 -6.97 39.78 -2.23
C ALA A 744 -7.41 38.39 -2.74
N ASN A 745 -7.12 38.05 -4.00
CA ASN A 745 -7.39 36.75 -4.63
C ASN A 745 -6.21 35.75 -4.55
N GLY A 746 -5.12 36.12 -3.88
CA GLY A 746 -3.93 35.30 -3.74
C GLY A 746 -4.14 34.12 -2.79
N ARG A 747 -3.49 32.99 -3.08
CA ARG A 747 -3.46 31.79 -2.24
C ARG A 747 -2.03 31.52 -1.80
N LYS A 748 -1.86 31.07 -0.55
CA LYS A 748 -0.54 30.64 -0.07
C LYS A 748 -0.12 29.42 -0.88
N THR A 749 1.15 29.35 -1.23
CA THR A 749 1.73 28.16 -1.85
C THR A 749 2.48 27.35 -0.83
N HIS A 750 2.83 26.12 -1.18
CA HIS A 750 3.63 25.24 -0.36
C HIS A 750 4.49 24.37 -1.26
N PHE A 751 5.70 24.05 -0.80
CA PHE A 751 6.59 23.16 -1.54
C PHE A 751 6.02 21.75 -1.60
N ALA A 752 5.67 21.16 -0.46
CA ALA A 752 5.10 19.82 -0.40
C ALA A 752 3.69 19.81 -1.01
N GLY A 753 3.38 18.75 -1.76
CA GLY A 753 2.03 18.51 -2.25
C GLY A 753 1.05 18.23 -1.11
N HIS A 754 -0.23 18.29 -1.44
CA HIS A 754 -1.31 18.07 -0.49
C HIS A 754 -1.21 16.68 0.17
N PHE A 755 -1.57 16.64 1.46
CA PHE A 755 -1.52 15.42 2.27
C PHE A 755 -2.64 14.45 1.89
N TRP A 756 -2.29 13.18 1.65
CA TRP A 756 -3.19 12.04 1.34
C TRP A 756 -4.24 12.25 0.24
N ASN A 757 -5.36 12.93 0.54
CA ASN A 757 -6.33 13.34 -0.46
C ASN A 757 -7.11 14.61 -0.03
N PRO A 758 -7.57 15.42 -1.00
CA PRO A 758 -8.27 16.68 -0.75
C PRO A 758 -9.66 16.55 -0.12
N ILE A 759 -10.35 15.42 -0.29
CA ILE A 759 -11.73 15.23 0.18
C ILE A 759 -11.74 14.97 1.69
N MET A 760 -10.90 14.06 2.16
CA MET A 760 -10.82 13.70 3.58
C MET A 760 -10.06 14.76 4.40
N PHE A 761 -9.04 15.37 3.81
CA PHE A 761 -8.25 16.41 4.46
C PHE A 761 -8.37 17.71 3.67
N ASN A 762 -9.49 18.42 3.77
CA ASN A 762 -9.65 19.73 3.13
C ASN A 762 -8.82 20.80 3.88
N TRP A 763 -7.50 20.75 3.73
CA TRP A 763 -6.53 21.54 4.46
C TRP A 763 -5.79 22.47 3.50
N GLU A 764 -5.89 23.78 3.74
CA GLU A 764 -5.13 24.74 2.97
C GLU A 764 -3.61 24.60 3.23
N PRO A 765 -2.75 24.72 2.20
CA PRO A 765 -3.13 25.03 0.82
C PRO A 765 -3.55 23.80 0.01
N MET A 766 -4.63 23.95 -0.76
CA MET A 766 -5.16 22.93 -1.67
C MET A 766 -4.29 22.82 -2.95
N ILE A 767 -3.02 22.46 -2.82
CA ILE A 767 -2.05 22.39 -3.93
C ILE A 767 -1.39 21.01 -3.96
N VAL A 768 -1.42 20.33 -5.10
CA VAL A 768 -0.84 18.98 -5.29
C VAL A 768 0.56 19.01 -5.90
N GLY A 769 1.03 20.17 -6.36
CA GLY A 769 2.40 20.40 -6.79
C GLY A 769 2.52 21.65 -7.66
N THR A 770 3.60 21.76 -8.43
CA THR A 770 3.89 22.95 -9.24
C THR A 770 4.38 22.53 -10.63
N LEU A 771 3.75 23.06 -11.67
CA LEU A 771 4.21 22.99 -13.05
C LEU A 771 5.07 24.22 -13.35
N ILE A 772 6.24 23.99 -13.94
CA ILE A 772 7.20 25.05 -14.28
C ILE A 772 7.48 24.98 -15.77
N ASP A 773 7.29 26.09 -16.48
CA ASP A 773 7.75 26.20 -17.87
C ASP A 773 9.26 26.42 -17.91
N HIS A 774 10.02 25.37 -17.58
CA HIS A 774 11.48 25.42 -17.44
C HIS A 774 12.25 25.82 -18.70
N GLN A 775 11.61 25.80 -19.87
CA GLN A 775 12.21 26.26 -21.12
C GLN A 775 11.97 27.76 -21.36
N HIS A 776 11.14 28.41 -20.54
CA HIS A 776 10.87 29.83 -20.62
C HIS A 776 12.14 30.65 -20.44
N PRO A 777 12.41 31.69 -21.26
CA PRO A 777 13.66 32.46 -21.19
C PRO A 777 13.90 33.15 -19.83
N ALA A 778 12.85 33.35 -19.04
CA ALA A 778 12.93 33.81 -17.65
C ALA A 778 13.81 32.93 -16.74
N PHE A 779 14.04 31.66 -17.09
CA PHE A 779 14.87 30.72 -16.33
C PHE A 779 16.29 30.52 -16.90
N THR A 780 16.71 31.31 -17.89
CA THR A 780 18.03 31.16 -18.53
C THR A 780 19.20 31.22 -17.54
N GLN A 781 19.07 31.97 -16.44
CA GLN A 781 20.06 32.02 -15.35
C GLN A 781 19.60 31.33 -14.07
N PHE A 782 18.51 30.56 -14.11
CA PHE A 782 17.97 29.84 -12.96
C PHE A 782 17.79 28.35 -13.32
N PRO A 783 18.76 27.47 -12.97
CA PRO A 783 18.66 26.03 -13.25
C PRO A 783 17.40 25.42 -12.63
N THR A 784 16.51 24.93 -13.49
CA THR A 784 15.23 24.34 -13.09
C THR A 784 14.77 23.27 -14.07
N SER A 785 13.78 22.48 -13.66
CA SER A 785 13.10 21.46 -14.47
C SER A 785 11.60 21.75 -14.49
N TYR A 786 10.84 20.90 -15.18
CA TYR A 786 9.38 21.04 -15.36
C TYR A 786 8.56 20.87 -14.07
N TYR A 787 9.20 20.52 -12.94
CA TYR A 787 8.62 20.36 -11.62
C TYR A 787 9.48 21.07 -10.56
N ALA A 788 8.91 21.30 -9.37
CA ALA A 788 9.62 21.91 -8.25
C ALA A 788 10.53 20.92 -7.52
N ASP A 789 11.84 21.10 -7.64
CA ASP A 789 12.86 20.40 -6.85
C ASP A 789 13.37 21.28 -5.68
N TRP A 790 14.30 20.81 -4.85
CA TRP A 790 14.65 21.41 -3.55
C TRP A 790 15.08 22.88 -3.58
N GLN A 791 15.59 23.40 -4.71
CA GLN A 791 15.87 24.83 -4.86
C GLN A 791 14.62 25.71 -4.84
N TRP A 792 13.45 25.14 -5.11
CA TRP A 792 12.17 25.83 -5.02
C TRP A 792 11.59 25.86 -3.61
N TRP A 793 12.20 25.16 -2.65
CA TRP A 793 11.63 25.02 -1.30
C TRP A 793 11.41 26.37 -0.61
N ASP A 794 12.40 27.27 -0.61
CA ASP A 794 12.23 28.58 0.03
C ASP A 794 11.31 29.51 -0.79
N ILE A 795 11.41 29.44 -2.11
CA ILE A 795 10.58 30.23 -3.03
C ILE A 795 9.10 29.89 -2.83
N LEU A 796 8.72 28.61 -2.94
CA LEU A 796 7.32 28.18 -2.89
C LEU A 796 6.72 28.27 -1.49
N ASN A 797 7.50 28.15 -0.41
CA ASN A 797 6.97 28.34 0.94
C ASN A 797 6.75 29.82 1.30
N GLN A 798 7.22 30.75 0.47
CA GLN A 798 7.07 32.20 0.66
C GLN A 798 6.41 32.90 -0.54
N ALA A 799 5.89 32.13 -1.50
CA ALA A 799 5.19 32.66 -2.67
C ALA A 799 3.67 32.72 -2.46
N VAL A 800 3.02 33.42 -3.39
CA VAL A 800 1.57 33.52 -3.50
C VAL A 800 1.18 33.14 -4.92
N ALA A 801 0.17 32.31 -5.08
CA ALA A 801 -0.42 32.03 -6.38
C ALA A 801 -1.69 32.84 -6.57
N LEU A 802 -1.79 33.57 -7.68
CA LEU A 802 -2.97 34.32 -8.08
C LEU A 802 -4.01 33.38 -8.69
N ASP A 803 -5.28 33.60 -8.36
CA ASP A 803 -6.39 32.88 -9.00
C ASP A 803 -6.67 33.46 -10.39
N LEU A 804 -6.13 32.78 -11.41
CA LEU A 804 -6.23 33.13 -12.82
C LEU A 804 -7.32 32.34 -13.54
N THR A 805 -8.28 31.74 -12.81
CA THR A 805 -9.31 30.86 -13.39
C THR A 805 -10.17 31.57 -14.44
N ASP A 806 -10.42 32.87 -14.26
CA ASP A 806 -11.14 33.71 -15.24
C ASP A 806 -10.31 33.98 -16.53
N PHE A 807 -8.99 33.76 -16.50
CA PHE A 807 -8.05 34.06 -17.58
C PHE A 807 -7.69 32.80 -18.37
N ARG A 808 -8.66 32.27 -19.12
CA ARG A 808 -8.52 30.96 -19.82
C ARG A 808 -7.38 30.91 -20.82
N HIS A 809 -7.07 32.01 -21.52
CA HIS A 809 -6.00 32.07 -22.52
C HIS A 809 -4.61 32.40 -21.96
N LEU A 810 -4.52 32.68 -20.66
CA LEU A 810 -3.26 32.95 -19.99
C LEU A 810 -2.68 31.63 -19.47
N THR A 811 -1.45 31.33 -19.85
CA THR A 811 -0.69 30.21 -19.31
C THR A 811 0.34 30.76 -18.32
N PRO A 812 0.29 30.39 -17.03
CA PRO A 812 1.30 30.81 -16.07
C PRO A 812 2.67 30.21 -16.39
N VAL A 813 3.73 30.97 -16.15
CA VAL A 813 5.13 30.54 -16.29
C VAL A 813 5.54 29.65 -15.11
N ILE A 814 5.04 29.98 -13.92
CA ILE A 814 5.12 29.17 -12.70
C ILE A 814 3.69 28.96 -12.22
N GLN A 815 3.20 27.72 -12.26
CA GLN A 815 1.83 27.37 -11.94
C GLN A 815 1.77 26.41 -10.76
N SER A 816 1.16 26.83 -9.66
CA SER A 816 0.71 25.90 -8.63
C SER A 816 -0.47 25.09 -9.18
N ILE A 817 -0.42 23.78 -9.01
CA ILE A 817 -1.44 22.85 -9.47
C ILE A 817 -2.44 22.69 -8.32
N ASP A 818 -3.66 23.24 -8.49
CA ASP A 818 -4.75 23.02 -7.53
C ASP A 818 -5.15 21.55 -7.52
N THR A 819 -5.82 21.15 -6.45
CA THR A 819 -6.47 19.84 -6.33
C THR A 819 -7.39 19.56 -7.52
N TYR A 820 -7.38 18.31 -7.98
CA TYR A 820 -8.25 17.82 -9.07
C TYR A 820 -9.75 17.93 -8.74
N GLU A 821 -10.09 18.11 -7.47
CA GLU A 821 -11.45 18.42 -7.04
C GLU A 821 -11.95 19.78 -7.54
N VAL A 822 -11.09 20.79 -7.59
CA VAL A 822 -11.51 22.17 -7.89
C VAL A 822 -10.87 22.74 -9.15
N ASN A 823 -9.63 22.36 -9.46
CA ASN A 823 -8.91 22.73 -10.68
C ASN A 823 -8.82 24.24 -10.94
N ARG A 824 -8.60 25.09 -9.92
CA ARG A 824 -8.36 26.52 -10.17
C ARG A 824 -7.04 26.70 -10.92
N LYS A 825 -6.98 27.72 -11.79
CA LYS A 825 -5.74 28.10 -12.47
C LYS A 825 -4.93 29.00 -11.55
N LEU A 826 -3.93 28.47 -10.86
CA LEU A 826 -3.18 29.19 -9.83
C LEU A 826 -1.77 29.58 -10.31
N GLY A 827 -1.56 30.84 -10.71
CA GLY A 827 -0.27 31.31 -11.24
C GLY A 827 0.56 32.07 -10.21
N ILE A 828 1.78 31.62 -9.95
CA ILE A 828 2.79 32.38 -9.18
C ILE A 828 3.46 33.43 -10.09
N ALA A 829 3.64 33.10 -11.37
CA ALA A 829 4.17 34.02 -12.37
C ALA A 829 3.45 33.90 -13.70
N PHE A 830 3.26 35.01 -14.40
CA PHE A 830 2.72 35.06 -15.75
C PHE A 830 3.19 36.33 -16.48
N GLU A 831 3.03 36.34 -17.80
CA GLU A 831 3.31 37.51 -18.62
C GLU A 831 2.20 37.83 -19.61
N ALA A 832 2.05 39.12 -19.95
CA ALA A 832 1.08 39.59 -20.92
C ALA A 832 1.47 40.93 -21.56
N ASN A 833 1.01 41.14 -22.78
CA ASN A 833 0.93 42.48 -23.37
C ASN A 833 -0.24 43.24 -22.73
N VAL A 834 0.00 44.48 -22.29
CA VAL A 834 -1.00 45.30 -21.60
C VAL A 834 -0.96 46.72 -22.16
N GLY A 835 -2.00 47.09 -22.91
CA GLY A 835 -2.03 48.37 -23.61
C GLY A 835 -0.88 48.49 -24.60
N LYS A 836 0.02 49.45 -24.38
CA LYS A 836 1.23 49.65 -25.21
C LYS A 836 2.47 48.94 -24.65
N GLY A 837 2.41 48.47 -23.41
CA GLY A 837 3.54 47.91 -22.69
C GLY A 837 3.46 46.40 -22.51
N LYS A 838 4.43 45.86 -21.77
CA LYS A 838 4.53 44.42 -21.46
C LYS A 838 4.70 44.25 -19.95
N LEU A 839 3.96 43.30 -19.38
CA LEU A 839 3.92 43.02 -17.94
C LEU A 839 4.41 41.60 -17.67
N PHE A 840 5.33 41.47 -16.73
CA PHE A 840 5.67 40.21 -16.08
C PHE A 840 5.30 40.34 -14.60
N VAL A 841 4.52 39.39 -14.08
CA VAL A 841 4.16 39.33 -12.67
C VAL A 841 4.91 38.19 -12.02
N LEU A 842 5.54 38.44 -10.87
CA LEU A 842 6.21 37.43 -10.05
C LEU A 842 5.79 37.60 -8.59
N CYS A 843 4.99 36.68 -8.07
CA CYS A 843 4.44 36.74 -6.72
C CYS A 843 5.28 35.94 -5.70
N VAL A 844 6.50 36.43 -5.43
CA VAL A 844 7.42 35.83 -4.44
C VAL A 844 7.84 36.87 -3.40
N ASP A 845 8.10 36.43 -2.16
CA ASP A 845 8.66 37.31 -1.14
C ASP A 845 10.12 37.64 -1.45
N ILE A 846 10.42 38.94 -1.61
CA ILE A 846 11.76 39.50 -1.80
C ILE A 846 12.16 40.46 -0.67
N ALA A 847 11.32 40.63 0.35
CA ALA A 847 11.56 41.54 1.47
C ALA A 847 12.29 40.84 2.62
N GLN A 848 12.01 39.55 2.86
CA GLN A 848 12.52 38.83 4.02
C GLN A 848 13.79 38.03 3.73
N ASP A 849 14.83 38.27 4.55
CA ASP A 849 16.03 37.43 4.68
C ASP A 849 16.71 37.05 3.34
N MET A 850 16.68 37.93 2.33
CA MET A 850 17.21 37.65 0.99
C MET A 850 18.67 37.19 0.97
N GLU A 851 19.48 37.65 1.93
CA GLU A 851 20.87 37.20 2.09
C GLU A 851 21.02 35.69 2.36
N LYS A 852 20.00 35.08 2.97
CA LYS A 852 19.94 33.64 3.28
C LYS A 852 19.22 32.83 2.19
N ARG A 853 18.72 33.48 1.14
CA ARG A 853 17.85 32.89 0.10
C ARG A 853 18.48 32.98 -1.30
N PRO A 854 19.61 32.29 -1.53
CA PRO A 854 20.34 32.36 -2.80
C PRO A 854 19.51 31.92 -4.02
N ALA A 855 18.60 30.94 -3.88
CA ALA A 855 17.72 30.54 -4.98
C ALA A 855 16.74 31.66 -5.36
N THR A 856 16.05 32.26 -4.38
CA THR A 856 15.17 33.42 -4.62
C THR A 856 15.92 34.60 -5.26
N ARG A 857 17.12 34.93 -4.79
CA ARG A 857 17.96 35.98 -5.40
C ARG A 857 18.29 35.68 -6.86
N GLN A 858 18.69 34.44 -7.15
CA GLN A 858 19.01 34.04 -8.53
C GLN A 858 17.77 34.08 -9.43
N LEU A 859 16.61 33.63 -8.95
CA LEU A 859 15.35 33.69 -9.69
C LEU A 859 14.99 35.13 -10.04
N LEU A 860 15.00 36.04 -9.04
CA LEU A 860 14.72 37.46 -9.23
C LEU A 860 15.61 38.06 -10.32
N ARG A 861 16.91 37.80 -10.23
CA ARG A 861 17.89 38.29 -11.21
C ARG A 861 17.63 37.75 -12.62
N SER A 862 17.36 36.45 -12.75
CA SER A 862 17.06 35.82 -14.05
C SER A 862 15.82 36.46 -14.69
N VAL A 863 14.78 36.70 -13.89
CA VAL A 863 13.55 37.37 -14.34
C VAL A 863 13.80 38.83 -14.72
N GLN A 864 14.53 39.61 -13.90
CA GLN A 864 14.88 41.00 -14.23
C GLN A 864 15.61 41.12 -15.57
N GLN A 865 16.58 40.24 -15.83
CA GLN A 865 17.32 40.23 -17.08
C GLN A 865 16.43 39.84 -18.27
N TYR A 866 15.55 38.86 -18.09
CA TYR A 866 14.59 38.49 -19.12
C TYR A 866 13.70 39.69 -19.49
N VAL A 867 13.08 40.33 -18.51
CA VAL A 867 12.18 41.48 -18.72
C VAL A 867 12.91 42.68 -19.35
N ALA A 868 14.19 42.87 -19.03
CA ALA A 868 15.05 43.90 -19.62
C ALA A 868 15.51 43.58 -21.06
N SER A 869 15.32 42.35 -21.54
CA SER A 869 15.83 41.89 -22.83
C SER A 869 14.78 41.93 -23.95
N ASP A 870 15.25 41.82 -25.20
CA ASP A 870 14.40 41.66 -26.37
C ASP A 870 13.67 40.31 -26.43
N GLN A 871 14.06 39.35 -25.58
CA GLN A 871 13.37 38.07 -25.46
C GLN A 871 12.02 38.20 -24.74
N PHE A 872 11.78 39.29 -24.02
CA PHE A 872 10.51 39.54 -23.35
C PHE A 872 9.40 39.84 -24.36
N CYS A 873 8.76 38.78 -24.85
CA CYS A 873 7.75 38.82 -25.89
C CYS A 873 6.51 38.02 -25.47
N PRO A 874 5.67 38.56 -24.57
CA PRO A 874 4.46 37.89 -24.13
C PRO A 874 3.56 37.52 -25.31
N SER A 875 2.99 36.32 -25.26
CA SER A 875 2.03 35.84 -26.27
C SER A 875 0.60 36.24 -25.95
N ALA A 876 0.24 36.32 -24.67
CA ALA A 876 -1.07 36.73 -24.20
C ALA A 876 -1.24 38.25 -24.26
N THR A 877 -2.46 38.73 -24.48
CA THR A 877 -2.84 40.14 -24.33
C THR A 877 -3.94 40.24 -23.29
N LEU A 878 -3.74 41.08 -22.27
CA LEU A 878 -4.72 41.32 -21.22
C LEU A 878 -5.17 42.78 -21.22
N PRO A 879 -6.48 43.04 -21.17
CA PRO A 879 -6.96 44.40 -21.05
C PRO A 879 -6.74 44.93 -19.63
N VAL A 880 -6.47 46.22 -19.51
CA VAL A 880 -6.17 46.89 -18.22
C VAL A 880 -7.26 46.64 -17.18
N TYR A 881 -8.54 46.67 -17.55
CA TYR A 881 -9.65 46.45 -16.62
C TYR A 881 -9.66 45.05 -16.01
N ALA A 882 -9.11 44.04 -16.70
CA ALA A 882 -9.05 42.68 -16.16
C ALA A 882 -7.96 42.57 -15.09
N LEU A 883 -6.86 43.31 -15.26
CA LEU A 883 -5.81 43.42 -14.24
C LEU A 883 -6.24 44.31 -13.08
N ASP A 884 -7.03 45.36 -13.34
CA ASP A 884 -7.69 46.14 -12.28
C ASP A 884 -8.49 45.19 -11.37
N LYS A 885 -9.35 44.32 -11.93
CA LYS A 885 -10.09 43.31 -11.16
C LYS A 885 -9.18 42.29 -10.44
N LEU A 886 -8.07 41.90 -11.07
CA LEU A 886 -7.15 40.90 -10.51
C LEU A 886 -6.43 41.41 -9.26
N PHE A 887 -6.11 42.71 -9.21
CA PHE A 887 -5.36 43.35 -8.13
C PHE A 887 -6.21 44.29 -7.27
N ASP A 888 -7.53 44.32 -7.45
CA ASP A 888 -8.43 45.13 -6.63
C ASP A 888 -8.54 44.55 -5.20
N ASP A 889 -8.11 45.32 -4.21
CA ASP A 889 -8.20 44.98 -2.79
C ASP A 889 -9.60 45.29 -2.19
N THR A 890 -10.53 45.90 -2.94
CA THR A 890 -11.80 46.42 -2.39
C THR A 890 -12.98 45.45 -2.39
N GLU A 891 -12.92 44.31 -3.10
CA GLU A 891 -14.00 43.32 -3.14
C GLU A 891 -13.51 41.89 -2.80
N LYS A 892 -13.56 41.51 -1.50
CA LYS A 892 -13.89 40.14 -1.00
C LYS A 892 -13.77 39.97 0.53
N SER A 893 -14.19 40.96 1.31
CA SER A 893 -14.37 40.78 2.77
C SER A 893 -15.69 40.09 3.16
N LYS A 894 -16.47 39.59 2.19
CA LYS A 894 -17.76 38.92 2.43
C LYS A 894 -17.94 37.72 1.50
N GLU A 895 -17.33 36.59 1.85
CA GLU A 895 -17.86 35.23 1.65
C GLU A 895 -16.76 34.20 1.99
N GLN A 896 -16.54 33.98 3.28
CA GLN A 896 -15.87 32.78 3.79
C GLN A 896 -16.64 32.27 5.02
N ASN A 897 -17.93 32.03 4.82
CA ASN A 897 -18.67 31.02 5.55
C ASN A 897 -19.02 29.92 4.54
N ALA A 898 -18.01 29.17 4.10
CA ALA A 898 -18.22 27.96 3.32
C ALA A 898 -18.09 26.75 4.26
N THR A 899 -19.00 26.66 5.22
CA THR A 899 -19.38 25.37 5.78
C THR A 899 -20.08 24.59 4.66
N ASN A 900 -19.65 23.37 4.38
CA ASN A 900 -20.37 22.34 3.63
C ASN A 900 -20.54 22.39 2.11
N ALA A 901 -19.81 23.20 1.33
CA ALA A 901 -19.88 23.07 -0.15
C ALA A 901 -19.39 21.68 -0.66
N ALA A 902 -18.38 21.10 0.00
CA ALA A 902 -17.90 19.74 -0.32
C ALA A 902 -18.85 18.64 0.18
N ILE A 903 -19.58 18.89 1.28
CA ILE A 903 -20.57 17.95 1.82
C ILE A 903 -21.87 17.97 1.01
N GLU A 904 -22.23 19.10 0.40
CA GLU A 904 -23.33 19.17 -0.58
C GLU A 904 -22.95 18.53 -1.93
N LEU A 905 -21.67 18.58 -2.33
CA LEU A 905 -21.15 17.88 -3.52
C LEU A 905 -21.01 16.36 -3.34
N LEU A 906 -20.86 15.86 -2.10
CA LEU A 906 -20.81 14.43 -1.78
C LEU A 906 -22.18 13.74 -1.88
N LEU A 907 -23.29 14.49 -1.87
CA LEU A 907 -24.64 13.93 -1.75
C LEU A 907 -25.48 13.93 -3.03
N ASN A 908 -24.98 14.44 -4.17
CA ASN A 908 -25.70 14.49 -5.46
C ASN A 908 -27.24 14.66 -5.30
N LYS A 909 -27.66 15.72 -4.59
CA LYS A 909 -29.07 16.16 -4.62
C LYS A 909 -29.35 16.98 -5.86
#